data_AF-A0A2E9SXA5-F1
#
_entry.id   AF-A0A2E9SXA5-F1
#
_cell.length_a   1.000
_cell.length_b   1.000
_cell.length_c   1.000
_cell.angle_alpha   90.00
_cell.angle_beta   90.00
_cell.angle_gamma   90.00
#
_symmetry.space_group_name_H-M   'P 1'
#
loop_
_entity.id
_entity.type
_entity.pdbx_description
1 polymer ?
#
loop_
_entity_poly.entity_id
_entity_poly.type
_entity_poly.pdbx_seq_one_letter_code
_entity_poly.pdbx_strand_id
1 'polypeptide(L)'
;MSFKRVSVGLLGIVLSMLLLAYLFRLPLTSWYLTPMLSKNGAELHCIDWSLTSQLDLNIEKLCLTYQGQQIELAGILANKQQVRVSRANLIVSDLANKQQPESAQTEFKKLALVLPEQRPLISIEQLDVVSPFTDSPVRLAIQEKRLNHFTISRDLNADVEISNYEIKADLTLDEQVARRFITLPASSHFSTQSQVKFDGITVAIESTVNASYQHALAQCDLGFTTEGQLSAKYQLNQQHLSADLSALQNQLSANQACLSIITDQQHQSFIEVQLPLTWQLHIEKPVSVEAEQLSVPIVKLLATEGQSEVTVSNTTFSLQDPLASLNSQVSIDFNSKDIDELKLNAHLHESDVSADFQLSLDSLPAFLDFQADGVLVEGIGAKGKLKIDELFSSPIAARLNANVSVKNALMSGAQIADFTSTIEAEHNAEQHLIVKANSKVKSLNYNDINAAKISNELTLSTDLSVGELFADIDAKTTAAKLSTPEFTLNKLSVVTNALQSRALQATHHVFADGFEALVSHHMSKVAHPFELVIPEQAVAKLNPIIAQFEPLATITDGVVSGIIKGDVNLQQAEGSVHINKLSALYNDYLANDFAVDLDGTFNSGQLNIAATKFTLNELRAGAVVKNMQGQLQVTANQPCAADLTGQVMGGKFVVNKYCPLSDNQTATVKFENIDASKLVTLDAESGVSLSGRLAGTLPVVISKQGIEVKQGQLVNQGDGKLLITNNAGFEAVKAQQQELSTTLSLLENLDIKKLRSSVNLKPDGWLHLGVNLEGYNEAQQQAVNFNYNHEENVFTLLRALRLSDEITQKVEKEYAKKGSNDG
;
A
#
# COMPACT_ATOMS: atom_id res chain seq x y z
N MET A 1 30.40 102.00 75.87
CA MET A 1 30.26 100.56 76.20
C MET A 1 28.89 99.94 75.85
N SER A 2 27.99 100.58 75.08
CA SER A 2 26.64 100.00 74.81
C SER A 2 26.53 99.12 73.55
N PHE A 3 27.44 99.23 72.58
CA PHE A 3 27.36 98.45 71.33
C PHE A 3 27.67 96.95 71.54
N LYS A 4 28.63 96.60 72.40
CA LYS A 4 28.96 95.19 72.74
C LYS A 4 27.83 94.43 73.47
N ARG A 5 26.95 95.11 74.22
CA ARG A 5 25.86 94.45 74.96
C ARG A 5 24.63 94.15 74.09
N VAL A 6 24.34 95.03 73.12
CA VAL A 6 23.26 94.81 72.15
C VAL A 6 23.63 93.68 71.17
N SER A 7 24.88 93.64 70.68
CA SER A 7 25.33 92.55 69.81
C SER A 7 25.34 91.19 70.52
N VAL A 8 25.70 91.12 71.81
CA VAL A 8 25.68 89.86 72.59
C VAL A 8 24.25 89.43 72.94
N GLY A 9 23.34 90.37 73.22
CA GLY A 9 21.92 90.08 73.45
C GLY A 9 21.21 89.60 72.18
N LEU A 10 21.49 90.23 71.04
CA LEU A 10 20.93 89.83 69.73
C LEU A 10 21.53 88.50 69.27
N LEU A 11 22.82 88.26 69.47
CA LEU A 11 23.46 86.97 69.23
C LEU A 11 22.87 85.88 70.13
N GLY A 12 22.57 86.18 71.40
CA GLY A 12 21.93 85.25 72.34
C GLY A 12 20.47 84.93 71.99
N ILE A 13 19.70 85.90 71.50
CA ILE A 13 18.33 85.68 71.00
C ILE A 13 18.35 84.86 69.71
N VAL A 14 19.27 85.17 68.78
CA VAL A 14 19.43 84.41 67.53
C VAL A 14 19.92 82.98 67.81
N LEU A 15 20.90 82.79 68.71
CA LEU A 15 21.31 81.45 69.14
C LEU A 15 20.19 80.71 69.84
N SER A 16 19.40 81.38 70.70
CA SER A 16 18.25 80.77 71.38
C SER A 16 17.15 80.35 70.40
N MET A 17 16.84 81.19 69.41
CA MET A 17 15.91 80.85 68.32
C MET A 17 16.44 79.70 67.47
N LEU A 18 17.73 79.69 67.11
CA LEU A 18 18.37 78.59 66.38
C LEU A 18 18.36 77.30 67.21
N LEU A 19 18.58 77.38 68.52
CA LEU A 19 18.55 76.23 69.44
C LEU A 19 17.12 75.68 69.59
N LEU A 20 16.11 76.56 69.73
CA LEU A 20 14.69 76.18 69.75
C LEU A 20 14.25 75.58 68.42
N ALA A 21 14.62 76.18 67.29
CA ALA A 21 14.35 75.63 65.96
C ALA A 21 15.03 74.27 65.77
N TYR A 22 16.23 74.07 66.32
CA TYR A 22 16.93 72.80 66.30
C TYR A 22 16.34 71.74 67.25
N LEU A 23 15.78 72.14 68.39
CA LEU A 23 15.07 71.25 69.32
C LEU A 23 13.74 70.76 68.73
N PHE A 24 13.00 71.65 68.07
CA PHE A 24 11.74 71.31 67.38
C PHE A 24 11.95 70.93 65.90
N ARG A 25 13.18 70.59 65.52
CA ARG A 25 13.53 70.37 64.12
C ARG A 25 12.68 69.30 63.44
N LEU A 26 12.43 68.18 64.12
CA LEU A 26 11.66 67.06 63.57
C LEU A 26 10.20 67.46 63.24
N PRO A 27 9.39 67.94 64.20
CA PRO A 27 8.00 68.35 63.92
C PRO A 27 7.93 69.53 62.93
N LEU A 28 8.87 70.47 62.96
CA LEU A 28 8.92 71.57 61.99
C LEU A 28 9.21 71.09 60.57
N THR A 29 10.15 70.15 60.40
CA THR A 29 10.46 69.59 59.07
C THR A 29 9.35 68.72 58.52
N SER A 30 8.69 67.91 59.36
CA SER A 30 7.52 67.14 58.93
C SER A 30 6.38 68.07 58.50
N TRP A 31 6.07 69.11 59.28
CA TRP A 31 5.05 70.10 58.93
C TRP A 31 5.32 70.79 57.59
N TYR A 32 6.58 71.12 57.30
CA TYR A 32 6.97 71.78 56.05
C TYR A 32 7.00 70.83 54.83
N LEU A 33 7.54 69.61 54.99
CA LEU A 33 7.76 68.68 53.88
C LEU A 33 6.50 67.91 53.48
N THR A 34 5.64 67.54 54.43
CA THR A 34 4.43 66.74 54.15
C THR A 34 3.53 67.32 53.04
N PRO A 35 3.11 68.60 53.06
CA PRO A 35 2.28 69.17 51.99
C PRO A 35 3.01 69.32 50.65
N MET A 36 4.35 69.46 50.67
CA MET A 36 5.17 69.56 49.46
C MET A 36 5.31 68.20 48.77
N LEU A 37 5.46 67.13 49.55
CA LEU A 37 5.56 65.76 49.06
C LEU A 37 4.19 65.26 48.57
N SER A 38 3.10 65.57 49.29
CA SER A 38 1.75 65.13 48.92
C SER A 38 1.28 65.73 47.58
N LYS A 39 1.69 66.96 47.26
CA LYS A 39 1.42 67.58 45.95
C LYS A 39 2.00 66.78 44.77
N ASN A 40 3.07 66.02 45.01
CA ASN A 40 3.73 65.17 44.04
C ASN A 40 3.41 63.67 44.26
N GLY A 41 2.37 63.34 45.04
CA GLY A 41 1.92 61.96 45.25
C GLY A 41 2.77 61.12 46.20
N ALA A 42 3.65 61.74 46.99
CA ALA A 42 4.46 61.06 48.01
C ALA A 42 3.97 61.41 49.43
N GLU A 43 3.89 60.41 50.31
CA GLU A 43 3.52 60.55 51.71
C GLU A 43 4.75 60.35 52.61
N LEU A 44 4.98 61.29 53.53
CA LEU A 44 6.07 61.22 54.51
C LEU A 44 5.57 60.59 55.81
N HIS A 45 6.11 59.43 56.18
CA HIS A 45 5.74 58.73 57.41
C HIS A 45 6.73 58.93 58.55
N CYS A 46 8.03 59.05 58.23
CA CYS A 46 9.05 59.27 59.25
C CYS A 46 10.19 60.11 58.68
N ILE A 47 10.77 61.01 59.50
CA ILE A 47 12.01 61.72 59.20
C ILE A 47 12.75 62.01 60.50
N ASP A 48 14.00 61.59 60.59
CA ASP A 48 14.89 61.88 61.71
C ASP A 48 16.24 62.39 61.18
N TRP A 49 16.62 63.61 61.54
CA TRP A 49 17.84 64.25 61.04
C TRP A 49 18.57 65.08 62.08
N SER A 50 19.87 65.28 61.85
CA SER A 50 20.82 66.08 62.61
C SER A 50 21.79 66.80 61.67
N LEU A 51 22.55 67.77 62.19
CA LEU A 51 23.65 68.40 61.44
C LEU A 51 24.99 67.87 61.95
N THR A 52 25.90 67.56 61.03
CA THR A 52 27.28 67.19 61.39
C THR A 52 28.08 68.41 61.84
N SER A 53 29.27 68.20 62.39
CA SER A 53 30.21 69.28 62.74
C SER A 53 30.67 70.12 61.53
N GLN A 54 30.48 69.60 60.31
CA GLN A 54 30.76 70.29 59.04
C GLN A 54 29.49 70.95 58.44
N LEU A 55 28.38 70.95 59.18
CA LEU A 55 27.06 71.43 58.75
C LEU A 55 26.43 70.65 57.58
N ASP A 56 26.85 69.39 57.38
CA ASP A 56 26.17 68.48 56.46
C ASP A 56 24.89 67.95 57.10
N LEU A 57 23.88 67.67 56.29
CA LEU A 57 22.61 67.10 56.74
C LEU A 57 22.77 65.58 56.90
N ASN A 58 22.66 65.09 58.14
CA ASN A 58 22.69 63.67 58.47
C ASN A 58 21.28 63.19 58.84
N ILE A 59 20.63 62.40 57.99
CA ILE A 59 19.30 61.84 58.21
C ILE A 59 19.45 60.38 58.66
N GLU A 60 19.11 60.09 59.92
CA GLU A 60 19.22 58.74 60.48
C GLU A 60 18.20 57.79 59.86
N LYS A 61 16.96 58.27 59.65
CA LYS A 61 15.87 57.49 59.05
C LYS A 61 14.86 58.37 58.31
N LEU A 62 14.39 57.91 57.15
CA LEU A 62 13.38 58.56 56.31
C LEU A 62 12.45 57.50 55.69
N CYS A 63 11.14 57.63 55.88
CA CYS A 63 10.15 56.68 55.39
C CYS A 63 9.16 57.41 54.47
N LEU A 64 9.06 56.95 53.23
CA LEU A 64 8.20 57.54 52.22
C LEU A 64 7.31 56.46 51.60
N THR A 65 6.08 56.83 51.25
CA THR A 65 5.21 56.03 50.39
C THR A 65 4.92 56.80 49.13
N TYR A 66 5.06 56.18 47.95
CA TYR A 66 4.73 56.79 46.66
C TYR A 66 3.95 55.79 45.82
N GLN A 67 2.73 56.16 45.41
CA GLN A 67 1.84 55.31 44.60
C GLN A 67 1.69 53.86 45.14
N GLY A 68 1.54 53.72 46.47
CA GLY A 68 1.40 52.42 47.13
C GLY A 68 2.71 51.65 47.37
N GLN A 69 3.85 52.20 46.95
CA GLN A 69 5.19 51.64 47.14
C GLN A 69 5.86 52.28 48.35
N GLN A 70 6.43 51.46 49.25
CA GLN A 70 7.05 51.95 50.48
C GLN A 70 8.57 51.92 50.38
N ILE A 71 9.23 53.03 50.69
CA ILE A 71 10.69 53.12 50.75
C ILE A 71 11.15 53.64 52.12
N GLU A 72 11.99 52.86 52.77
CA GLU A 72 12.68 53.24 54.01
C GLU A 72 14.16 53.48 53.71
N LEU A 73 14.65 54.68 54.01
CA LEU A 73 16.03 55.11 53.84
C LEU A 73 16.66 55.32 55.21
N ALA A 74 17.90 54.90 55.40
CA ALA A 74 18.63 55.04 56.66
C ALA A 74 20.09 55.45 56.43
N GLY A 75 20.60 56.31 57.31
CA GLY A 75 21.98 56.82 57.25
C GLY A 75 22.25 57.62 55.99
N ILE A 76 21.49 58.70 55.76
CA ILE A 76 21.68 59.61 54.64
C ILE A 76 22.62 60.74 55.06
N LEU A 77 23.73 60.92 54.36
CA LEU A 77 24.59 62.09 54.48
C LEU A 77 24.44 62.95 53.23
N ALA A 78 23.90 64.16 53.37
CA ALA A 78 23.60 65.06 52.27
C ALA A 78 24.35 66.40 52.43
N ASN A 79 25.04 66.81 51.36
CA ASN A 79 25.66 68.11 51.23
C ASN A 79 25.39 68.70 49.84
N LYS A 80 25.99 69.85 49.50
CA LYS A 80 25.75 70.53 48.22
C LYS A 80 26.24 69.75 46.99
N GLN A 81 27.14 68.78 47.16
CA GLN A 81 27.76 68.02 46.07
C GLN A 81 27.19 66.59 45.95
N GLN A 82 26.91 65.93 47.08
CA GLN A 82 26.48 64.53 47.10
C GLN A 82 25.41 64.25 48.17
N VAL A 83 24.52 63.30 47.86
CA VAL A 83 23.60 62.65 48.79
C VAL A 83 23.97 61.17 48.81
N ARG A 84 24.47 60.70 49.95
CA ARG A 84 24.87 59.30 50.14
C ARG A 84 23.93 58.63 51.12
N VAL A 85 23.29 57.55 50.71
CA VAL A 85 22.37 56.74 51.51
C VAL A 85 23.06 55.41 51.84
N SER A 86 23.28 55.12 53.12
CA SER A 86 23.92 53.87 53.51
C SER A 86 23.03 52.64 53.32
N ARG A 87 21.73 52.72 53.65
CA ARG A 87 20.77 51.63 53.40
C ARG A 87 19.41 52.16 52.94
N ALA A 88 18.81 51.46 52.01
CA ALA A 88 17.48 51.69 51.50
C ALA A 88 16.74 50.36 51.40
N ASN A 89 15.48 50.31 51.83
CA ASN A 89 14.60 49.14 51.68
C ASN A 89 13.37 49.59 50.89
N LEU A 90 13.17 49.03 49.71
CA LEU A 90 12.02 49.31 48.86
C LEU A 90 11.11 48.08 48.86
N ILE A 91 9.85 48.26 49.25
CA ILE A 91 8.81 47.23 49.17
C ILE A 91 7.91 47.58 48.00
N VAL A 92 7.92 46.71 47.00
CA VAL A 92 7.08 46.79 45.80
C VAL A 92 5.80 46.00 46.04
N SER A 93 4.65 46.66 46.07
CA SER A 93 3.30 46.09 46.16
C SER A 93 2.79 45.73 44.76
N ASP A 94 2.04 44.62 44.66
CA ASP A 94 1.34 44.23 43.43
C ASP A 94 0.22 45.23 43.09
N LEU A 95 0.40 46.00 42.02
CA LEU A 95 -0.60 46.94 41.51
C LEU A 95 -1.70 46.23 40.70
N ALA A 96 -1.55 44.94 40.39
CA ALA A 96 -2.54 44.12 39.68
C ALA A 96 -3.50 43.43 40.66
N ASN A 97 -4.09 44.17 41.61
CA ASN A 97 -5.13 43.60 42.45
C ASN A 97 -6.41 43.41 41.61
N LYS A 98 -6.78 42.15 41.32
CA LYS A 98 -7.95 41.70 40.53
C LYS A 98 -9.33 42.09 41.11
N GLN A 99 -9.41 43.10 41.97
CA GLN A 99 -10.64 43.55 42.64
C GLN A 99 -11.02 45.01 42.36
N GLN A 100 -10.35 45.68 41.41
CA GLN A 100 -10.75 47.01 40.96
C GLN A 100 -11.73 46.89 39.77
N PRO A 101 -12.87 47.60 39.75
CA PRO A 101 -13.84 47.54 38.65
C PRO A 101 -13.19 47.90 37.31
N GLU A 102 -13.54 47.21 36.22
CA GLU A 102 -13.02 47.37 34.85
C GLU A 102 -13.02 48.83 34.34
N SER A 103 -13.78 49.73 34.95
CA SER A 103 -13.85 51.15 34.58
C SER A 103 -12.69 52.04 35.07
N ALA A 104 -11.64 51.48 35.68
CA ALA A 104 -10.50 52.25 36.21
C ALA A 104 -9.12 51.65 35.86
N GLN A 105 -8.96 51.01 34.70
CA GLN A 105 -7.62 50.74 34.17
C GLN A 105 -6.93 52.07 33.85
N THR A 106 -5.82 52.35 34.53
CA THR A 106 -5.05 53.58 34.32
C THR A 106 -4.29 53.44 33.00
N GLU A 107 -4.74 54.12 31.95
CA GLU A 107 -4.05 54.14 30.66
C GLU A 107 -2.63 54.70 30.83
N PHE A 108 -1.62 53.95 30.35
CA PHE A 108 -0.24 54.38 30.41
C PHE A 108 -0.01 55.55 29.46
N LYS A 109 0.79 56.53 29.90
CA LYS A 109 1.10 57.76 29.15
C LYS A 109 2.59 57.89 28.90
N LYS A 110 2.96 58.57 27.82
CA LYS A 110 4.37 58.88 27.53
C LYS A 110 5.00 59.66 28.68
N LEU A 111 6.26 59.35 28.97
CA LEU A 111 7.05 60.05 29.98
C LEU A 111 7.20 61.52 29.60
N ALA A 112 7.03 62.38 30.61
CA ALA A 112 7.28 63.82 30.52
C ALA A 112 7.90 64.27 31.85
N LEU A 113 9.10 63.77 32.12
CA LEU A 113 9.84 64.02 33.35
C LEU A 113 10.44 65.43 33.33
N VAL A 114 10.26 66.17 34.42
CA VAL A 114 10.89 67.48 34.63
C VAL A 114 12.18 67.25 35.43
N LEU A 115 13.30 67.05 34.73
CA LEU A 115 14.59 66.75 35.35
C LEU A 115 15.30 68.04 35.81
N PRO A 116 15.75 68.16 37.08
CA PRO A 116 16.46 69.34 37.57
C PRO A 116 17.83 69.54 36.90
N GLU A 117 18.16 70.78 36.53
CA GLU A 117 19.45 71.11 35.90
C GLU A 117 20.63 71.14 36.90
N GLN A 118 20.36 71.34 38.19
CA GLN A 118 21.38 71.38 39.25
C GLN A 118 20.86 70.70 40.54
N ARG A 119 21.52 69.62 40.95
CA ARG A 119 21.30 68.95 42.25
C ARG A 119 22.55 68.15 42.67
N PRO A 120 22.74 67.85 43.97
CA PRO A 120 23.78 66.92 44.39
C PRO A 120 23.58 65.54 43.75
N LEU A 121 24.70 64.83 43.49
CA LEU A 121 24.69 63.48 42.94
C LEU A 121 24.25 62.47 44.01
N ILE A 122 23.47 61.48 43.62
CA ILE A 122 22.89 60.49 44.55
C ILE A 122 23.69 59.19 44.52
N SER A 123 23.99 58.64 45.68
CA SER A 123 24.55 57.29 45.83
C SER A 123 23.81 56.53 46.93
N ILE A 124 23.50 55.26 46.68
CA ILE A 124 22.87 54.34 47.60
C ILE A 124 23.78 53.12 47.70
N GLU A 125 24.39 52.92 48.87
CA GLU A 125 25.36 51.84 49.08
C GLU A 125 24.71 50.46 49.07
N GLN A 126 23.49 50.37 49.60
CA GLN A 126 22.67 49.16 49.60
C GLN A 126 21.19 49.52 49.48
N LEU A 127 20.54 48.99 48.46
CA LEU A 127 19.10 49.02 48.24
C LEU A 127 18.58 47.58 48.22
N ASP A 128 17.80 47.20 49.22
CA ASP A 128 17.14 45.90 49.26
C ASP A 128 15.71 46.06 48.71
N VAL A 129 15.44 45.48 47.54
CA VAL A 129 14.13 45.52 46.87
C VAL A 129 13.37 44.23 47.15
N VAL A 130 12.26 44.35 47.88
CA VAL A 130 11.32 43.26 48.13
C VAL A 130 10.17 43.39 47.14
N SER A 131 9.89 42.34 46.38
CA SER A 131 8.91 42.37 45.29
C SER A 131 8.15 41.04 45.21
N PRO A 132 6.86 41.03 44.81
CA PRO A 132 6.10 39.80 44.58
C PRO A 132 6.67 38.93 43.45
N PHE A 133 7.55 39.48 42.61
CA PHE A 133 8.14 38.79 41.45
C PHE A 133 9.41 37.98 41.79
N THR A 134 9.91 38.05 43.01
CA THR A 134 11.17 37.39 43.42
C THR A 134 11.05 36.77 44.81
N ASP A 135 11.47 35.52 44.99
CA ASP A 135 11.39 34.81 46.27
C ASP A 135 12.31 35.37 47.37
N SER A 136 13.35 36.11 46.98
CA SER A 136 14.30 36.75 47.91
C SER A 136 14.57 38.21 47.51
N PRO A 137 14.87 39.10 48.47
CA PRO A 137 15.11 40.52 48.17
C PRO A 137 16.30 40.70 47.21
N VAL A 138 16.11 41.53 46.18
CA VAL A 138 17.17 41.91 45.23
C VAL A 138 17.99 43.03 45.84
N ARG A 139 19.28 42.79 46.05
CA ARG A 139 20.20 43.73 46.71
C ARG A 139 21.03 44.47 45.67
N LEU A 140 20.87 45.77 45.61
CA LEU A 140 21.47 46.66 44.62
C LEU A 140 22.36 47.70 45.30
N ALA A 141 23.33 48.24 44.57
CA ALA A 141 24.01 49.49 44.92
C ALA A 141 23.87 50.45 43.73
N ILE A 142 23.44 51.67 43.98
CA ILE A 142 23.16 52.67 42.95
C ILE A 142 24.14 53.83 43.11
N GLN A 143 24.83 54.22 42.04
CA GLN A 143 25.74 55.36 42.06
C GLN A 143 25.50 56.27 40.86
N GLU A 144 25.16 57.52 41.11
CA GLU A 144 25.05 58.54 40.08
C GLU A 144 26.43 59.13 39.75
N LYS A 145 26.96 58.86 38.56
CA LYS A 145 28.29 59.34 38.13
C LYS A 145 28.25 60.78 37.60
N ARG A 146 27.17 61.11 36.87
CA ARG A 146 26.83 62.45 36.35
C ARG A 146 25.32 62.62 36.45
N LEU A 147 24.82 63.85 36.41
CA LEU A 147 23.38 64.11 36.51
C LEU A 147 22.57 63.23 35.56
N ASN A 148 21.63 62.49 36.14
CA ASN A 148 20.70 61.55 35.50
C ASN A 148 21.33 60.30 34.86
N HIS A 149 22.56 59.95 35.25
CA HIS A 149 23.24 58.74 34.80
C HIS A 149 23.71 57.91 36.01
N PHE A 150 23.12 56.73 36.17
CA PHE A 150 23.23 55.87 37.33
C PHE A 150 23.87 54.54 36.95
N THR A 151 24.80 54.05 37.76
CA THR A 151 25.30 52.68 37.69
C THR A 151 24.69 51.88 38.83
N ILE A 152 24.07 50.75 38.48
CA ILE A 152 23.51 49.74 39.38
C ILE A 152 24.49 48.57 39.42
N SER A 153 24.79 48.06 40.61
CA SER A 153 25.68 46.92 40.83
C SER A 153 25.18 46.01 41.96
N ARG A 154 25.90 44.90 42.23
CA ARG A 154 25.58 43.79 43.16
C ARG A 154 24.79 42.66 42.48
N ASP A 155 23.52 42.47 42.83
CA ASP A 155 22.71 41.37 42.30
C ASP A 155 22.33 41.57 40.82
N LEU A 156 22.42 42.81 40.33
CA LEU A 156 22.22 43.18 38.93
C LEU A 156 23.24 44.27 38.57
N ASN A 157 23.81 44.18 37.37
CA ASN A 157 24.69 45.21 36.80
C ASN A 157 23.98 45.92 35.65
N ALA A 158 23.78 47.23 35.78
CA ALA A 158 23.16 48.05 34.74
C ALA A 158 23.66 49.49 34.78
N ASP A 159 23.77 50.14 33.63
CA ASP A 159 23.96 51.58 33.49
C ASP A 159 22.67 52.20 32.96
N VAL A 160 22.10 53.12 33.73
CA VAL A 160 20.78 53.72 33.50
C VAL A 160 20.92 55.22 33.23
N GLU A 161 20.38 55.68 32.12
CA GLU A 161 20.26 57.09 31.75
C GLU A 161 18.78 57.49 31.74
N ILE A 162 18.46 58.56 32.47
CA ILE A 162 17.10 59.09 32.55
C ILE A 162 17.06 60.42 31.78
N SER A 163 16.17 60.51 30.80
CA SER A 163 15.90 61.73 30.05
C SER A 163 14.45 62.19 30.26
N ASN A 164 14.07 63.34 29.68
CA ASN A 164 12.72 63.88 29.85
C ASN A 164 11.62 62.95 29.29
N TYR A 165 11.92 62.16 28.26
CA TYR A 165 10.92 61.38 27.52
C TYR A 165 11.24 59.88 27.43
N GLU A 166 12.43 59.46 27.88
CA GLU A 166 12.92 58.09 27.75
C GLU A 166 13.83 57.72 28.93
N ILE A 167 13.66 56.51 29.44
CA ILE A 167 14.62 55.85 30.34
C ILE A 167 15.35 54.80 29.51
N LYS A 168 16.68 54.89 29.48
CA LYS A 168 17.56 53.96 28.80
C LYS A 168 18.37 53.18 29.84
N ALA A 169 18.43 51.85 29.73
CA ALA A 169 19.20 51.00 30.62
C ALA A 169 20.01 49.99 29.81
N ASP A 170 21.34 50.06 29.90
CA ASP A 170 22.25 49.05 29.37
C ASP A 170 22.52 48.03 30.50
N LEU A 171 22.15 46.77 30.31
CA LEU A 171 22.19 45.72 31.32
C LEU A 171 22.84 44.45 30.79
N THR A 172 23.55 43.74 31.64
CA THR A 172 24.12 42.42 31.33
C THR A 172 23.38 41.36 32.13
N LEU A 173 22.81 40.36 31.45
CA LEU A 173 22.17 39.22 32.11
C LEU A 173 22.99 37.98 31.82
N ASP A 174 23.47 37.34 32.86
CA ASP A 174 24.10 36.02 32.78
C ASP A 174 23.25 34.99 33.52
N GLU A 175 23.70 33.74 33.49
CA GLU A 175 23.07 32.63 34.20
C GLU A 175 22.90 32.87 35.72
N GLN A 176 23.80 33.61 36.37
CA GLN A 176 23.73 33.87 37.82
C GLN A 176 22.61 34.85 38.14
N VAL A 177 22.49 35.89 37.33
CA VAL A 177 21.40 36.89 37.43
C VAL A 177 20.07 36.25 37.07
N ALA A 178 19.99 35.51 35.96
CA ALA A 178 18.75 34.90 35.48
C ALA A 178 18.13 33.89 36.47
N ARG A 179 18.96 33.08 37.15
CA ARG A 179 18.50 32.10 38.18
C ARG A 179 17.75 32.71 39.35
N ARG A 180 17.80 34.03 39.54
CA ARG A 180 17.04 34.73 40.58
C ARG A 180 15.60 35.04 40.18
N PHE A 181 15.32 35.07 38.88
CA PHE A 181 14.02 35.46 38.33
C PHE A 181 13.30 34.27 37.69
N ILE A 182 14.04 33.32 37.12
CA ILE A 182 13.49 32.14 36.45
C ILE A 182 14.27 30.87 36.82
N THR A 183 13.59 29.73 36.78
CA THR A 183 14.25 28.43 36.91
C THR A 183 14.95 28.09 35.59
N LEU A 184 16.28 28.00 35.62
CA LEU A 184 17.07 27.58 34.46
C LEU A 184 17.38 26.07 34.52
N PRO A 185 17.31 25.34 33.39
CA PRO A 185 17.75 23.96 33.31
C PRO A 185 19.22 23.76 33.75
N ALA A 186 19.55 22.55 34.21
CA ALA A 186 20.95 22.18 34.41
C ALA A 186 21.73 22.24 33.08
N SER A 187 23.00 22.62 33.11
CA SER A 187 23.86 22.74 31.91
C SER A 187 23.40 23.79 30.88
N SER A 188 22.65 24.80 31.30
CA SER A 188 22.41 26.00 30.49
C SER A 188 23.51 27.04 30.73
N HIS A 189 24.12 27.54 29.67
CA HIS A 189 24.95 28.74 29.70
C HIS A 189 24.26 29.84 28.89
N PHE A 190 24.20 31.04 29.45
CA PHE A 190 23.52 32.17 28.82
C PHE A 190 24.19 33.47 29.25
N SER A 191 24.42 34.35 28.28
CA SER A 191 24.91 35.71 28.49
C SER A 191 24.25 36.64 27.49
N THR A 192 23.77 37.78 27.96
CA THR A 192 23.23 38.84 27.13
C THR A 192 23.78 40.19 27.49
N GLN A 193 23.88 41.04 26.48
CA GLN A 193 24.06 42.47 26.62
C GLN A 193 22.83 43.13 26.03
N SER A 194 22.00 43.73 26.88
CA SER A 194 20.69 44.24 26.52
C SER A 194 20.61 45.74 26.77
N GLN A 195 20.05 46.47 25.82
CA GLN A 195 19.67 47.86 25.95
C GLN A 195 18.15 47.95 26.00
N VAL A 196 17.63 48.43 27.12
CA VAL A 196 16.20 48.63 27.35
C VAL A 196 15.89 50.11 27.26
N LYS A 197 14.91 50.48 26.45
CA LYS A 197 14.36 51.84 26.33
C LYS A 197 12.90 51.81 26.76
N PHE A 198 12.52 52.73 27.64
CA PHE A 198 11.15 52.88 28.12
C PHE A 198 10.69 54.33 27.94
N ASP A 199 9.62 54.52 27.18
CA ASP A 199 9.08 55.87 26.89
C ASP A 199 7.79 56.19 27.66
N GLY A 200 7.38 55.33 28.60
CA GLY A 200 6.14 55.45 29.37
C GLY A 200 5.01 54.54 28.90
N ILE A 201 5.02 54.14 27.62
CA ILE A 201 4.02 53.22 27.04
C ILE A 201 4.70 51.99 26.43
N THR A 202 5.85 52.20 25.79
CA THR A 202 6.61 51.19 25.06
C THR A 202 7.83 50.79 25.87
N VAL A 203 8.03 49.48 26.03
CA VAL A 203 9.32 48.90 26.42
C VAL A 203 9.96 48.34 25.16
N ALA A 204 11.08 48.90 24.71
CA ALA A 204 11.86 48.39 23.61
C ALA A 204 13.17 47.79 24.14
N ILE A 205 13.49 46.57 23.73
CA ILE A 205 14.66 45.81 24.15
C ILE A 205 15.45 45.47 22.90
N GLU A 206 16.74 45.82 22.88
CA GLU A 206 17.71 45.41 21.87
C GLU A 206 18.78 44.60 22.60
N SER A 207 19.01 43.35 22.21
CA SER A 207 19.90 42.45 22.94
C SER A 207 20.82 41.67 22.02
N THR A 208 22.09 41.58 22.39
CA THR A 208 23.00 40.54 21.89
C THR A 208 22.86 39.33 22.79
N VAL A 209 22.61 38.16 22.22
CA VAL A 209 22.38 36.90 22.93
C VAL A 209 23.45 35.90 22.57
N ASN A 210 24.00 35.22 23.56
CA ASN A 210 24.81 34.02 23.40
C ASN A 210 24.35 32.99 24.43
N ALA A 211 23.80 31.87 23.96
CA ALA A 211 23.30 30.82 24.83
C ALA A 211 23.64 29.43 24.29
N SER A 212 23.88 28.51 25.20
CA SER A 212 23.99 27.09 24.92
C SER A 212 23.27 26.27 25.98
N TYR A 213 22.67 25.17 25.54
CA TYR A 213 21.96 24.24 26.40
C TYR A 213 22.27 22.82 25.94
N GLN A 214 22.53 21.94 26.91
CA GLN A 214 22.72 20.51 26.66
C GLN A 214 21.82 19.70 27.58
N HIS A 215 21.08 18.76 27.01
CA HIS A 215 20.17 17.87 27.71
C HIS A 215 20.49 16.42 27.40
N ALA A 216 20.75 15.62 28.43
CA ALA A 216 20.98 14.19 28.30
C ALA A 216 19.69 13.41 28.63
N LEU A 217 19.12 12.75 27.62
CA LEU A 217 18.02 11.79 27.72
C LEU A 217 18.61 10.37 27.64
N ALA A 218 18.99 9.81 28.79
CA ALA A 218 19.71 8.53 28.87
C ALA A 218 21.04 8.54 28.08
N GLN A 219 21.08 7.96 26.87
CA GLN A 219 22.27 8.01 25.98
C GLN A 219 22.15 9.05 24.86
N CYS A 220 20.98 9.66 24.69
CA CYS A 220 20.73 10.71 23.70
C CYS A 220 21.13 12.07 24.26
N ASP A 221 22.12 12.71 23.65
CA ASP A 221 22.53 14.08 23.98
C ASP A 221 21.93 15.05 22.97
N LEU A 222 21.07 15.95 23.44
CA LEU A 222 20.49 17.04 22.68
C LEU A 222 21.20 18.34 23.04
N GLY A 223 21.69 19.05 22.03
CA GLY A 223 22.33 20.35 22.16
C GLY A 223 21.54 21.43 21.43
N PHE A 224 21.45 22.60 22.04
CA PHE A 224 20.91 23.81 21.42
C PHE A 224 21.88 24.97 21.65
N THR A 225 22.22 25.70 20.60
CA THR A 225 23.05 26.91 20.69
C THR A 225 22.36 28.05 19.94
N THR A 226 22.42 29.25 20.50
CA THR A 226 21.90 30.47 19.86
C THR A 226 22.87 31.63 20.05
N GLU A 227 23.19 32.32 18.97
CA GLU A 227 24.02 33.52 19.00
C GLU A 227 23.47 34.57 18.04
N GLY A 228 23.46 35.84 18.44
CA GLY A 228 23.12 36.94 17.53
C GLY A 228 22.39 38.08 18.21
N GLN A 229 21.60 38.82 17.43
CA GLN A 229 20.83 39.96 17.90
C GLN A 229 19.34 39.63 17.97
N LEU A 230 18.68 40.11 19.02
CA LEU A 230 17.25 40.03 19.25
C LEU A 230 16.73 41.44 19.53
N SER A 231 15.59 41.81 18.96
CA SER A 231 14.87 43.00 19.38
C SER A 231 13.42 42.69 19.75
N ALA A 232 12.93 43.25 20.84
CA ALA A 232 11.55 43.07 21.29
C ALA A 232 10.93 44.42 21.65
N LYS A 233 9.64 44.58 21.37
CA LYS A 233 8.85 45.76 21.72
C LYS A 233 7.56 45.31 22.37
N TYR A 234 7.28 45.84 23.56
CA TYR A 234 6.03 45.62 24.27
C TYR A 234 5.29 46.95 24.43
N GLN A 235 4.03 47.00 23.96
CA GLN A 235 3.13 48.15 24.11
C GLN A 235 2.15 47.89 25.26
N LEU A 236 2.29 48.61 26.38
CA LEU A 236 1.53 48.37 27.61
C LEU A 236 0.00 48.51 27.41
N ASN A 237 -0.45 49.53 26.67
CA ASN A 237 -1.89 49.79 26.46
C ASN A 237 -2.55 48.78 25.51
N GLN A 238 -1.79 48.26 24.53
CA GLN A 238 -2.29 47.28 23.56
C GLN A 238 -2.07 45.84 24.03
N GLN A 239 -1.27 45.63 25.09
CA GLN A 239 -0.78 44.33 25.50
C GLN A 239 -0.13 43.54 24.35
N HIS A 240 0.46 44.27 23.39
CA HIS A 240 1.04 43.71 22.19
C HIS A 240 2.56 43.60 22.35
N LEU A 241 3.06 42.37 22.31
CA LEU A 241 4.49 42.04 22.24
C LEU A 241 4.84 41.72 20.79
N SER A 242 5.92 42.30 20.27
CA SER A 242 6.53 41.90 19.00
C SER A 242 8.02 41.67 19.21
N ALA A 243 8.51 40.50 18.84
CA ALA A 243 9.91 40.10 18.99
C ALA A 243 10.49 39.66 17.64
N ASP A 244 11.49 40.40 17.16
CA ASP A 244 12.27 40.08 15.98
C ASP A 244 13.48 39.22 16.36
N LEU A 245 13.43 37.96 15.94
CA LEU A 245 14.41 36.90 16.19
C LEU A 245 15.25 36.59 14.93
N SER A 246 15.09 37.35 13.85
CA SER A 246 15.65 37.03 12.52
C SER A 246 17.17 37.09 12.46
N ALA A 247 17.80 37.85 13.36
CA ALA A 247 19.26 37.96 13.46
C ALA A 247 19.88 36.95 14.46
N LEU A 248 19.11 35.99 14.96
CA LEU A 248 19.61 34.88 15.79
C LEU A 248 20.01 33.68 14.92
N GLN A 249 21.24 33.20 15.12
CA GLN A 249 21.74 31.94 14.57
C GLN A 249 21.47 30.84 15.59
N ASN A 250 20.40 30.08 15.39
CA ASN A 250 20.03 28.99 16.26
C ASN A 250 20.43 27.66 15.63
N GLN A 251 21.06 26.78 16.39
CA GLN A 251 21.47 25.45 15.96
C GLN A 251 21.00 24.41 16.96
N LEU A 252 20.36 23.37 16.47
CA LEU A 252 19.96 22.17 17.18
C LEU A 252 20.87 21.02 16.74
N SER A 253 21.41 20.26 17.69
CA SER A 253 22.26 19.11 17.43
C SER A 253 21.83 17.92 18.27
N ALA A 254 21.86 16.72 17.71
CA ALA A 254 21.65 15.46 18.40
C ALA A 254 22.85 14.53 18.18
N ASN A 255 23.14 13.63 19.11
CA ASN A 255 24.12 12.56 18.87
C ASN A 255 23.45 11.34 18.22
N GLN A 256 24.25 10.41 17.65
CA GLN A 256 23.71 9.20 17.01
C GLN A 256 22.93 8.31 17.98
N ALA A 257 23.29 8.32 19.28
CA ALA A 257 22.60 7.54 20.30
C ALA A 257 21.13 7.96 20.48
N CYS A 258 20.71 9.14 20.01
CA CYS A 258 19.30 9.53 19.94
C CYS A 258 18.44 8.62 19.06
N LEU A 259 19.03 7.90 18.12
CA LEU A 259 18.32 6.96 17.25
C LEU A 259 18.10 5.59 17.89
N SER A 260 18.68 5.32 19.07
CA SER A 260 18.47 4.08 19.83
C SER A 260 17.06 3.89 20.37
N ILE A 261 16.19 4.91 20.27
CA ILE A 261 14.76 4.79 20.58
C ILE A 261 14.02 3.87 19.58
N ILE A 262 14.59 3.68 18.38
CA ILE A 262 14.08 2.77 17.36
C ILE A 262 14.50 1.35 17.74
N THR A 263 13.55 0.54 18.22
CA THR A 263 13.84 -0.80 18.76
C THR A 263 14.25 -1.82 17.69
N ASP A 264 13.84 -1.60 16.44
CA ASP A 264 14.19 -2.47 15.33
C ASP A 264 15.54 -2.06 14.72
N GLN A 265 16.51 -2.98 14.75
CA GLN A 265 17.88 -2.70 14.31
C GLN A 265 17.96 -2.37 12.80
N GLN A 266 17.12 -2.97 11.96
CA GLN A 266 17.13 -2.69 10.52
C GLN A 266 16.54 -1.31 10.23
N HIS A 267 15.45 -0.93 10.91
CA HIS A 267 14.89 0.41 10.82
C HIS A 267 15.88 1.47 11.32
N GLN A 268 16.54 1.21 12.45
CA GLN A 268 17.54 2.09 13.03
C GLN A 268 18.69 2.34 12.04
N SER A 269 19.29 1.27 11.49
CA SER A 269 20.39 1.40 10.52
C SER A 269 19.98 2.15 9.24
N PHE A 270 18.74 1.98 8.77
CA PHE A 270 18.24 2.76 7.63
C PHE A 270 18.14 4.25 7.98
N ILE A 271 17.48 4.58 9.10
CA ILE A 271 17.26 5.98 9.52
C ILE A 271 18.57 6.70 9.86
N GLU A 272 19.54 6.01 10.46
CA GLU A 272 20.88 6.53 10.79
C GLU A 272 21.62 7.10 9.58
N VAL A 273 21.40 6.54 8.39
CA VAL A 273 22.05 7.00 7.14
C VAL A 273 21.31 8.17 6.50
N GLN A 274 19.99 8.32 6.76
CA GLN A 274 19.19 9.35 6.12
C GLN A 274 19.07 10.63 6.96
N LEU A 275 18.90 10.53 8.29
CA LEU A 275 18.49 11.67 9.12
C LEU A 275 19.69 12.56 9.51
N PRO A 276 19.72 13.84 9.12
CA PRO A 276 20.74 14.76 9.59
C PRO A 276 20.54 15.03 11.08
N LEU A 277 21.64 15.02 11.84
CA LEU A 277 21.61 15.22 13.28
C LEU A 277 21.84 16.67 13.71
N THR A 278 22.13 17.56 12.76
CA THR A 278 22.38 18.99 13.03
C THR A 278 21.52 19.86 12.13
N TRP A 279 20.74 20.74 12.74
CA TRP A 279 19.76 21.58 12.08
C TRP A 279 19.90 23.05 12.50
N GLN A 280 19.73 23.96 11.57
CA GLN A 280 19.70 25.40 11.80
C GLN A 280 18.25 25.88 11.86
N LEU A 281 17.88 26.54 12.94
CA LEU A 281 16.54 27.09 13.17
C LEU A 281 16.53 28.60 12.84
N HIS A 282 15.70 28.98 11.86
CA HIS A 282 15.54 30.34 11.38
C HIS A 282 14.13 30.86 11.63
N ILE A 283 14.01 32.06 12.20
CA ILE A 283 12.73 32.74 12.45
C ILE A 283 12.76 34.07 11.70
N GLU A 284 12.35 34.08 10.43
CA GLU A 284 12.56 35.22 9.53
C GLU A 284 11.69 36.44 9.83
N LYS A 285 10.56 36.23 10.49
CA LYS A 285 9.56 37.28 10.76
C LYS A 285 9.33 37.43 12.27
N PRO A 286 9.00 38.65 12.73
CA PRO A 286 8.73 38.87 14.15
C PRO A 286 7.60 37.98 14.66
N VAL A 287 7.81 37.39 15.83
CA VAL A 287 6.79 36.69 16.61
C VAL A 287 5.99 37.74 17.36
N SER A 288 4.67 37.57 17.44
CA SER A 288 3.81 38.51 18.16
C SER A 288 2.88 37.82 19.14
N VAL A 289 2.64 38.47 20.29
CA VAL A 289 1.58 38.10 21.23
C VAL A 289 0.64 39.29 21.36
N GLU A 290 -0.64 39.07 21.08
CA GLU A 290 -1.69 40.08 21.20
C GLU A 290 -2.92 39.43 21.83
N ALA A 291 -3.47 40.04 22.89
CA ALA A 291 -4.65 39.51 23.60
C ALA A 291 -4.55 38.00 23.93
N GLU A 292 -3.40 37.56 24.43
CA GLU A 292 -3.09 36.16 24.77
C GLU A 292 -3.09 35.17 23.59
N GLN A 293 -3.08 35.67 22.35
CA GLN A 293 -2.87 34.86 21.15
C GLN A 293 -1.42 35.01 20.69
N LEU A 294 -0.69 33.90 20.62
CA LEU A 294 0.64 33.84 20.03
C LEU A 294 0.51 33.60 18.52
N SER A 295 1.26 34.38 17.75
CA SER A 295 1.37 34.26 16.29
C SER A 295 2.84 34.14 15.90
N VAL A 296 3.18 33.01 15.27
CA VAL A 296 4.51 32.71 14.74
C VAL A 296 4.39 32.60 13.22
N PRO A 297 4.85 33.61 12.45
CA PRO A 297 4.54 33.66 11.01
C PRO A 297 5.24 32.57 10.20
N ILE A 298 6.53 32.36 10.43
CA ILE A 298 7.33 31.36 9.75
C ILE A 298 8.55 30.96 10.58
N VAL A 299 8.79 29.66 10.66
CA VAL A 299 9.94 29.01 11.28
C VAL A 299 10.47 28.02 10.26
N LYS A 300 11.77 28.07 9.98
CA LYS A 300 12.45 27.13 9.08
C LYS A 300 13.51 26.38 9.85
N LEU A 301 13.56 25.07 9.64
CA LEU A 301 14.59 24.20 10.16
C LEU A 301 15.35 23.62 8.96
N LEU A 302 16.57 24.08 8.77
CA LEU A 302 17.41 23.72 7.63
C LEU A 302 18.48 22.71 8.08
N ALA A 303 18.60 21.58 7.39
CA ALA A 303 19.68 20.64 7.68
C ALA A 303 21.03 21.30 7.37
N THR A 304 22.01 21.09 8.25
CA THR A 304 23.37 21.66 8.02
C THR A 304 24.10 20.94 6.90
N GLU A 305 23.73 19.69 6.64
CA GLU A 305 24.21 18.86 5.55
C GLU A 305 23.01 18.43 4.69
N GLY A 306 23.14 18.55 3.37
CA GLY A 306 22.06 18.24 2.41
C GLY A 306 21.18 19.43 2.06
N GLN A 307 19.97 19.18 1.56
CA GLN A 307 18.99 20.21 1.18
C GLN A 307 17.65 20.06 1.94
N SER A 308 17.63 19.25 3.00
CA SER A 308 16.41 18.99 3.76
C SER A 308 15.97 20.22 4.56
N GLU A 309 14.69 20.54 4.49
CA GLU A 309 14.04 21.70 5.12
C GLU A 309 12.70 21.29 5.75
N VAL A 310 12.45 21.76 6.97
CA VAL A 310 11.13 21.75 7.60
C VAL A 310 10.68 23.18 7.81
N THR A 311 9.57 23.57 7.19
CA THR A 311 8.95 24.88 7.37
C THR A 311 7.67 24.75 8.17
N VAL A 312 7.54 25.54 9.23
CA VAL A 312 6.30 25.71 9.99
C VAL A 312 5.86 27.15 9.80
N SER A 313 4.62 27.39 9.35
CA SER A 313 4.14 28.72 9.01
C SER A 313 2.68 28.93 9.41
N ASN A 314 2.29 30.21 9.46
CA ASN A 314 0.94 30.63 9.83
C ASN A 314 0.47 30.03 11.16
N THR A 315 1.39 29.86 12.11
CA THR A 315 1.10 29.24 13.39
C THR A 315 0.45 30.23 14.32
N THR A 316 -0.77 29.96 14.75
CA THR A 316 -1.47 30.75 15.76
C THR A 316 -2.10 29.83 16.81
N PHE A 317 -2.08 30.27 18.07
CA PHE A 317 -2.81 29.60 19.17
C PHE A 317 -2.99 30.53 20.38
N SER A 318 -3.98 30.23 21.20
CA SER A 318 -4.24 30.86 22.50
C SER A 318 -3.31 30.32 23.57
N LEU A 319 -2.75 31.20 24.40
CA LEU A 319 -1.93 30.81 25.55
C LEU A 319 -2.74 30.12 26.66
N GLN A 320 -4.07 30.22 26.66
CA GLN A 320 -4.94 29.54 27.64
C GLN A 320 -5.24 28.09 27.24
N ASP A 321 -5.58 27.87 25.96
CA ASP A 321 -5.86 26.55 25.39
C ASP A 321 -5.15 26.37 24.03
N PRO A 322 -3.84 26.04 24.05
CA PRO A 322 -3.04 25.99 22.84
C PRO A 322 -3.51 24.99 21.79
N LEU A 323 -4.03 23.83 22.23
CA LEU A 323 -4.41 22.74 21.32
C LEU A 323 -5.77 23.00 20.66
N ALA A 324 -6.76 23.50 21.41
CA ALA A 324 -8.09 23.78 20.87
C ALA A 324 -8.13 24.99 19.93
N SER A 325 -7.06 25.78 19.88
CA SER A 325 -6.97 26.98 19.04
C SER A 325 -5.78 26.94 18.06
N LEU A 326 -5.11 25.79 17.97
CA LEU A 326 -3.95 25.60 17.10
C LEU A 326 -4.36 25.73 15.65
N ASN A 327 -3.72 26.63 14.92
CA ASN A 327 -3.78 26.65 13.47
C ASN A 327 -2.35 26.72 12.96
N SER A 328 -1.93 25.81 12.09
CA SER A 328 -0.54 25.75 11.61
C SER A 328 -0.43 25.08 10.24
N GLN A 329 0.61 25.43 9.50
CA GLN A 329 0.98 24.77 8.25
C GLN A 329 2.40 24.24 8.37
N VAL A 330 2.59 22.95 8.14
CA VAL A 330 3.89 22.27 8.22
C VAL A 330 4.23 21.73 6.83
N SER A 331 5.39 22.12 6.31
CA SER A 331 5.95 21.60 5.07
C SER A 331 7.27 20.91 5.40
N ILE A 332 7.46 19.69 4.94
CA ILE A 332 8.72 18.95 4.99
C ILE A 332 9.14 18.73 3.55
N ASP A 333 10.37 19.14 3.20
CA ASP A 333 11.05 18.79 1.97
C ASP A 333 12.35 18.10 2.37
N PHE A 334 12.41 16.78 2.20
CA PHE A 334 13.50 15.96 2.70
C PHE A 334 14.13 15.18 1.55
N ASN A 335 15.45 15.18 1.51
CA ASN A 335 16.23 14.36 0.62
C ASN A 335 17.47 13.81 1.32
N SER A 336 17.86 12.61 0.89
CA SER A 336 19.02 11.92 1.42
C SER A 336 19.56 10.96 0.36
N LYS A 337 20.50 10.08 0.74
CA LYS A 337 21.16 9.20 -0.23
C LYS A 337 20.22 8.18 -0.88
N ASP A 338 19.27 7.63 -0.12
CA ASP A 338 18.33 6.61 -0.61
C ASP A 338 16.90 7.16 -0.82
N ILE A 339 16.68 8.43 -0.47
CA ILE A 339 15.40 9.14 -0.61
C ILE A 339 15.63 10.34 -1.53
N ASP A 340 15.21 10.20 -2.79
CA ASP A 340 15.27 11.28 -3.79
C ASP A 340 14.47 12.50 -3.33
N GLU A 341 13.26 12.23 -2.83
CA GLU A 341 12.30 13.26 -2.47
C GLU A 341 11.29 12.70 -1.47
N LEU A 342 11.16 13.35 -0.32
CA LEU A 342 10.05 13.19 0.61
C LEU A 342 9.47 14.58 0.87
N LYS A 343 8.30 14.82 0.29
CA LYS A 343 7.52 16.05 0.50
C LYS A 343 6.28 15.75 1.32
N LEU A 344 6.05 16.52 2.38
CA LEU A 344 4.84 16.48 3.19
C LEU A 344 4.34 17.90 3.40
N ASN A 345 3.10 18.20 2.99
CA ASN A 345 2.45 19.47 3.26
C ASN A 345 1.22 19.20 4.12
N ALA A 346 1.28 19.54 5.39
CA ALA A 346 0.23 19.33 6.37
C ALA A 346 -0.37 20.67 6.85
N HIS A 347 -1.68 20.69 7.00
CA HIS A 347 -2.42 21.75 7.67
C HIS A 347 -3.02 21.16 8.95
N LEU A 348 -2.70 21.80 10.08
CA LEU A 348 -3.24 21.47 11.39
C LEU A 348 -4.25 22.57 11.75
N HIS A 349 -5.48 22.16 12.05
CA HIS A 349 -6.54 23.05 12.53
C HIS A 349 -7.20 22.39 13.73
N GLU A 350 -7.02 22.99 14.90
CA GLU A 350 -7.37 22.41 16.19
C GLU A 350 -6.69 21.03 16.34
N SER A 351 -7.49 19.95 16.42
CA SER A 351 -7.03 18.56 16.46
C SER A 351 -7.03 17.85 15.10
N ASP A 352 -7.49 18.50 14.04
CA ASP A 352 -7.60 17.90 12.71
C ASP A 352 -6.33 18.12 11.88
N VAL A 353 -5.93 17.10 11.14
CA VAL A 353 -4.77 17.14 10.23
C VAL A 353 -5.21 16.81 8.82
N SER A 354 -4.86 17.67 7.86
CA SER A 354 -4.97 17.37 6.44
C SER A 354 -3.60 17.49 5.80
N ALA A 355 -3.09 16.43 5.19
CA ALA A 355 -1.76 16.40 4.61
C ALA A 355 -1.75 15.84 3.19
N ASP A 356 -0.96 16.44 2.31
CA ASP A 356 -0.57 15.88 1.02
C ASP A 356 0.89 15.39 1.14
N PHE A 357 1.21 14.22 0.59
CA PHE A 357 2.56 13.68 0.61
C PHE A 357 3.01 13.19 -0.77
N GLN A 358 4.33 13.20 -0.98
CA GLN A 358 5.01 12.62 -2.13
C GLN A 358 6.34 12.02 -1.67
N LEU A 359 6.63 10.80 -2.12
CA LEU A 359 7.80 10.03 -1.79
C LEU A 359 8.37 9.45 -3.09
N SER A 360 9.66 9.64 -3.33
CA SER A 360 10.46 8.99 -4.36
C SER A 360 11.67 8.35 -3.69
N LEU A 361 11.91 7.08 -3.97
CA LEU A 361 13.03 6.32 -3.42
C LEU A 361 13.92 5.80 -4.55
N ASP A 362 15.23 5.89 -4.34
CA ASP A 362 16.23 5.29 -5.21
C ASP A 362 16.25 3.76 -5.07
N SER A 363 16.07 3.27 -3.84
CA SER A 363 16.00 1.84 -3.53
C SER A 363 15.11 1.56 -2.32
N LEU A 364 14.58 0.33 -2.21
CA LEU A 364 13.81 -0.06 -1.01
C LEU A 364 14.75 -0.34 0.17
N PRO A 365 14.35 0.07 1.38
CA PRO A 365 15.01 -0.38 2.59
C PRO A 365 15.05 -1.91 2.68
N ALA A 366 16.18 -2.47 3.12
CA ALA A 366 16.41 -3.92 3.18
C ALA A 366 15.47 -4.69 4.12
N PHE A 367 14.76 -4.00 5.02
CA PHE A 367 13.77 -4.60 5.94
C PHE A 367 12.41 -4.83 5.29
N LEU A 368 12.11 -4.16 4.17
CA LEU A 368 10.96 -4.54 3.36
C LEU A 368 11.37 -5.80 2.61
N ASP A 369 10.62 -6.89 2.78
CA ASP A 369 10.89 -8.24 2.22
C ASP A 369 10.72 -8.31 0.68
N PHE A 370 11.34 -7.36 -0.01
CA PHE A 370 11.61 -7.34 -1.43
C PHE A 370 13.04 -7.84 -1.54
N GLN A 371 13.22 -9.15 -1.75
CA GLN A 371 14.54 -9.74 -1.92
C GLN A 371 15.24 -9.11 -3.13
N ALA A 372 15.99 -8.05 -2.87
CA ALA A 372 16.87 -7.43 -3.85
C ALA A 372 18.15 -8.26 -3.88
N ASP A 373 18.16 -9.32 -4.69
CA ASP A 373 19.41 -9.93 -5.16
C ASP A 373 20.08 -9.01 -6.21
N GLY A 374 20.28 -7.75 -5.81
CA GLY A 374 21.15 -6.76 -6.42
C GLY A 374 20.69 -5.92 -7.61
N VAL A 375 19.52 -6.12 -8.26
CA VAL A 375 19.33 -5.48 -9.61
C VAL A 375 17.96 -4.91 -9.99
N LEU A 376 16.82 -5.25 -9.37
CA LEU A 376 15.51 -4.92 -9.99
C LEU A 376 14.50 -4.25 -9.07
N VAL A 377 14.92 -3.24 -8.30
CA VAL A 377 13.96 -2.30 -7.70
C VAL A 377 14.30 -0.90 -8.17
N GLU A 378 13.47 -0.35 -9.07
CA GLU A 378 13.67 0.99 -9.64
C GLU A 378 12.36 1.77 -9.64
N GLY A 379 12.48 3.10 -9.53
CA GLY A 379 11.39 4.03 -9.80
C GLY A 379 10.21 3.86 -8.85
N ILE A 380 10.48 3.89 -7.55
CA ILE A 380 9.45 3.79 -6.52
C ILE A 380 8.91 5.16 -6.22
N GLY A 381 7.62 5.32 -6.41
CA GLY A 381 6.90 6.54 -6.11
C GLY A 381 5.67 6.25 -5.28
N ALA A 382 5.41 7.08 -4.28
CA ALA A 382 4.12 7.14 -3.60
C ALA A 382 3.68 8.60 -3.51
N LYS A 383 2.41 8.89 -3.80
CA LYS A 383 1.84 10.23 -3.61
C LYS A 383 0.40 10.14 -3.17
N GLY A 384 -0.03 11.02 -2.28
CA GLY A 384 -1.35 10.87 -1.70
C GLY A 384 -1.79 11.98 -0.78
N LYS A 385 -2.95 11.76 -0.18
CA LYS A 385 -3.59 12.61 0.82
C LYS A 385 -3.91 11.82 2.06
N LEU A 386 -3.72 12.42 3.22
CA LEU A 386 -4.05 11.89 4.52
C LEU A 386 -4.93 12.91 5.25
N LYS A 387 -6.07 12.47 5.76
CA LYS A 387 -6.90 13.25 6.69
C LYS A 387 -6.97 12.49 8.01
N ILE A 388 -6.71 13.16 9.11
CA ILE A 388 -6.88 12.63 10.46
C ILE A 388 -7.84 13.56 11.19
N ASP A 389 -8.94 13.00 11.68
CA ASP A 389 -9.90 13.71 12.51
C ASP A 389 -9.52 13.42 13.98
N GLU A 390 -9.43 14.45 14.81
CA GLU A 390 -9.04 14.35 16.23
C GLU A 390 -7.74 13.56 16.49
N LEU A 391 -6.58 14.07 16.04
CA LEU A 391 -5.25 13.42 16.16
C LEU A 391 -4.89 12.89 17.56
N PHE A 392 -5.41 13.52 18.61
CA PHE A 392 -5.10 13.19 20.01
C PHE A 392 -6.13 12.24 20.66
N SER A 393 -7.16 11.81 19.92
CA SER A 393 -8.16 10.84 20.37
C SER A 393 -7.65 9.39 20.26
N SER A 394 -8.28 8.47 20.98
CA SER A 394 -8.05 7.03 20.83
C SER A 394 -9.39 6.30 20.90
N PRO A 395 -9.83 5.62 19.83
CA PRO A 395 -9.17 5.45 18.53
C PRO A 395 -9.22 6.69 17.64
N ILE A 396 -8.27 6.80 16.70
CA ILE A 396 -8.16 7.89 15.73
C ILE A 396 -9.03 7.58 14.50
N ALA A 397 -9.77 8.56 13.97
CA ALA A 397 -10.40 8.46 12.66
C ALA A 397 -9.48 9.01 11.57
N ALA A 398 -9.23 8.24 10.50
CA ALA A 398 -8.29 8.61 9.45
C ALA A 398 -8.73 8.13 8.06
N ARG A 399 -8.41 8.93 7.04
CA ARG A 399 -8.61 8.60 5.62
C ARG A 399 -7.32 8.81 4.85
N LEU A 400 -6.90 7.80 4.10
CA LEU A 400 -5.72 7.80 3.24
C LEU A 400 -6.15 7.55 1.80
N ASN A 401 -5.66 8.36 0.87
CA ASN A 401 -5.70 8.09 -0.57
C ASN A 401 -4.28 8.17 -1.11
N ALA A 402 -3.74 7.07 -1.61
CA ALA A 402 -2.36 6.98 -2.08
C ALA A 402 -2.29 6.35 -3.46
N ASN A 403 -1.41 6.86 -4.32
CA ASN A 403 -1.02 6.23 -5.56
C ASN A 403 0.42 5.77 -5.42
N VAL A 404 0.64 4.48 -5.59
CA VAL A 404 1.94 3.82 -5.52
C VAL A 404 2.33 3.36 -6.92
N SER A 405 3.58 3.55 -7.30
CA SER A 405 4.14 3.05 -8.56
C SER A 405 5.51 2.44 -8.32
N VAL A 406 5.78 1.33 -9.00
CA VAL A 406 7.07 0.67 -9.00
C VAL A 406 7.37 0.22 -10.42
N LYS A 407 8.49 0.66 -10.99
CA LYS A 407 8.85 0.38 -12.39
C LYS A 407 9.29 -1.08 -12.56
N ASN A 408 10.13 -1.57 -11.67
CA ASN A 408 10.55 -2.97 -11.60
C ASN A 408 10.64 -3.39 -10.13
N ALA A 409 10.23 -4.60 -9.80
CA ALA A 409 10.38 -5.19 -8.47
C ALA A 409 10.66 -6.70 -8.55
N LEU A 410 11.37 -7.24 -7.57
CA LEU A 410 11.46 -8.67 -7.28
C LEU A 410 10.84 -8.94 -5.91
N MET A 411 9.72 -9.66 -5.88
CA MET A 411 8.95 -9.95 -4.66
C MET A 411 8.77 -11.44 -4.49
N SER A 412 9.39 -12.03 -3.45
CA SER A 412 9.25 -13.47 -3.16
C SER A 412 9.54 -14.39 -4.37
N GLY A 413 10.49 -14.01 -5.21
CA GLY A 413 10.83 -14.71 -6.46
C GLY A 413 10.02 -14.30 -7.69
N ALA A 414 9.01 -13.42 -7.56
CA ALA A 414 8.23 -12.89 -8.67
C ALA A 414 8.83 -11.58 -9.20
N GLN A 415 9.21 -11.57 -10.48
CA GLN A 415 9.62 -10.37 -11.19
C GLN A 415 8.38 -9.61 -11.68
N ILE A 416 8.22 -8.37 -11.22
CA ILE A 416 7.07 -7.51 -11.51
C ILE A 416 7.57 -6.30 -12.28
N ALA A 417 6.93 -5.97 -13.40
CA ALA A 417 7.23 -4.79 -14.18
C ALA A 417 6.01 -3.88 -14.33
N ASP A 418 6.26 -2.57 -14.23
CA ASP A 418 5.30 -1.47 -14.29
C ASP A 418 4.07 -1.74 -13.39
N PHE A 419 4.31 -1.82 -12.08
CA PHE A 419 3.25 -1.88 -11.06
C PHE A 419 2.74 -0.48 -10.74
N THR A 420 1.42 -0.33 -10.70
CA THR A 420 0.76 0.87 -10.20
C THR A 420 -0.43 0.46 -9.34
N SER A 421 -0.70 1.16 -8.25
CA SER A 421 -1.85 0.92 -7.40
C SER A 421 -2.41 2.20 -6.82
N THR A 422 -3.72 2.35 -6.86
CA THR A 422 -4.43 3.38 -6.06
C THR A 422 -5.00 2.70 -4.84
N ILE A 423 -4.64 3.19 -3.66
CA ILE A 423 -5.01 2.67 -2.34
C ILE A 423 -5.85 3.72 -1.64
N GLU A 424 -7.07 3.35 -1.25
CA GLU A 424 -7.95 4.14 -0.42
C GLU A 424 -8.16 3.38 0.89
N ALA A 425 -7.81 3.97 2.02
CA ALA A 425 -8.03 3.37 3.33
C ALA A 425 -8.81 4.34 4.22
N GLU A 426 -9.83 3.84 4.91
CA GLU A 426 -10.62 4.59 5.86
C GLU A 426 -10.72 3.79 7.16
N HIS A 427 -10.32 4.42 8.26
CA HIS A 427 -10.45 3.92 9.61
C HIS A 427 -11.34 4.89 10.39
N ASN A 428 -12.39 4.39 11.03
CA ASN A 428 -13.36 5.24 11.72
C ASN A 428 -13.26 5.15 13.26
N ALA A 429 -14.06 5.94 13.96
CA ALA A 429 -14.08 5.98 15.42
C ALA A 429 -14.58 4.66 16.06
N GLU A 430 -15.36 3.85 15.33
CA GLU A 430 -15.77 2.51 15.76
C GLU A 430 -14.73 1.43 15.46
N GLN A 431 -13.53 1.79 15.00
CA GLN A 431 -12.43 0.89 14.63
C GLN A 431 -12.72 -0.03 13.44
N HIS A 432 -13.66 0.35 12.56
CA HIS A 432 -13.80 -0.28 11.26
C HIS A 432 -12.73 0.24 10.31
N LEU A 433 -12.01 -0.67 9.66
CA LEU A 433 -11.04 -0.39 8.62
C LEU A 433 -11.55 -0.93 7.28
N ILE A 434 -11.66 -0.07 6.28
CA ILE A 434 -11.94 -0.42 4.89
C ILE A 434 -10.75 0.00 4.04
N VAL A 435 -10.19 -0.94 3.27
CA VAL A 435 -9.10 -0.68 2.32
C VAL A 435 -9.53 -1.12 0.93
N LYS A 436 -9.47 -0.21 -0.03
CA LYS A 436 -9.68 -0.48 -1.46
C LYS A 436 -8.36 -0.28 -2.19
N ALA A 437 -7.94 -1.27 -2.98
CA ALA A 437 -6.74 -1.20 -3.78
C ALA A 437 -7.04 -1.55 -5.24
N ASN A 438 -6.72 -0.65 -6.17
CA ASN A 438 -6.87 -0.86 -7.60
C ASN A 438 -5.50 -0.92 -8.25
N SER A 439 -5.03 -2.13 -8.51
CA SER A 439 -3.66 -2.42 -8.92
C SER A 439 -3.59 -2.85 -10.38
N LYS A 440 -2.53 -2.44 -11.08
CA LYS A 440 -2.20 -2.85 -12.44
C LYS A 440 -0.74 -3.26 -12.52
N VAL A 441 -0.48 -4.37 -13.21
CA VAL A 441 0.87 -4.90 -13.48
C VAL A 441 0.97 -5.18 -14.98
N LYS A 442 2.01 -4.69 -15.64
CA LYS A 442 2.20 -4.96 -17.06
C LYS A 442 2.68 -6.38 -17.32
N SER A 443 3.63 -6.87 -16.55
CA SER A 443 4.07 -8.26 -16.59
C SER A 443 4.53 -8.75 -15.22
N LEU A 444 4.19 -10.01 -14.93
CA LEU A 444 4.63 -10.74 -13.76
C LEU A 444 5.21 -12.08 -14.22
N ASN A 445 6.45 -12.36 -13.84
CA ASN A 445 7.09 -13.64 -14.10
C ASN A 445 7.43 -14.28 -12.75
N TYR A 446 6.98 -15.51 -12.53
CA TYR A 446 7.23 -16.27 -11.32
C TYR A 446 7.54 -17.72 -11.67
N ASN A 447 8.79 -18.16 -11.46
CA ASN A 447 9.29 -19.43 -11.98
C ASN A 447 9.00 -19.56 -13.49
N ASP A 448 8.29 -20.60 -13.92
CA ASP A 448 7.89 -20.80 -15.32
C ASP A 448 6.54 -20.16 -15.69
N ILE A 449 5.92 -19.43 -14.77
CA ILE A 449 4.64 -18.76 -14.96
C ILE A 449 4.87 -17.32 -15.42
N ASN A 450 4.28 -16.97 -16.56
CA ASN A 450 4.34 -15.62 -17.12
C ASN A 450 2.92 -15.07 -17.28
N ALA A 451 2.64 -13.94 -16.65
CA ALA A 451 1.34 -13.27 -16.71
C ALA A 451 1.50 -11.84 -17.25
N ALA A 452 0.58 -11.41 -18.11
CA ALA A 452 0.64 -10.11 -18.76
C ALA A 452 -0.66 -9.32 -18.60
N LYS A 453 -0.49 -8.00 -18.43
CA LYS A 453 -1.57 -7.01 -18.23
C LYS A 453 -2.56 -7.45 -17.16
N ILE A 454 -2.05 -7.61 -15.94
CA ILE A 454 -2.86 -7.97 -14.78
C ILE A 454 -3.52 -6.70 -14.25
N SER A 455 -4.80 -6.76 -13.95
CA SER A 455 -5.52 -5.74 -13.20
C SER A 455 -6.23 -6.41 -12.04
N ASN A 456 -6.12 -5.85 -10.84
CA ASN A 456 -6.75 -6.35 -9.63
C ASN A 456 -7.48 -5.21 -8.92
N GLU A 457 -8.77 -5.39 -8.68
CA GLU A 457 -9.57 -4.55 -7.79
C GLU A 457 -9.73 -5.35 -6.50
N LEU A 458 -9.34 -4.80 -5.35
CA LEU A 458 -9.39 -5.45 -4.04
C LEU A 458 -10.12 -4.53 -3.07
N THR A 459 -11.04 -5.08 -2.29
CA THR A 459 -11.66 -4.43 -1.13
C THR A 459 -11.49 -5.35 0.07
N LEU A 460 -10.91 -4.82 1.13
CA LEU A 460 -10.73 -5.45 2.43
C LEU A 460 -11.54 -4.66 3.45
N SER A 461 -12.41 -5.32 4.21
CA SER A 461 -13.16 -4.70 5.30
C SER A 461 -12.95 -5.49 6.59
N THR A 462 -12.63 -4.82 7.69
CA THR A 462 -12.35 -5.48 8.98
C THR A 462 -12.80 -4.60 10.15
N ASP A 463 -13.25 -5.25 11.23
CA ASP A 463 -13.54 -4.62 12.51
C ASP A 463 -12.35 -4.89 13.45
N LEU A 464 -11.61 -3.84 13.81
CA LEU A 464 -10.43 -3.94 14.67
C LEU A 464 -10.78 -3.88 16.17
N SER A 465 -12.06 -3.66 16.52
CA SER A 465 -12.51 -3.63 17.92
C SER A 465 -12.60 -5.02 18.56
N VAL A 466 -12.65 -6.07 17.75
CA VAL A 466 -12.71 -7.47 18.17
C VAL A 466 -11.30 -8.10 18.16
N GLY A 467 -10.97 -8.85 19.23
CA GLY A 467 -9.62 -9.43 19.39
C GLY A 467 -9.24 -10.56 18.41
N GLU A 468 -10.19 -11.07 17.61
CA GLU A 468 -9.91 -11.98 16.51
C GLU A 468 -10.03 -11.19 15.18
N LEU A 469 -9.04 -11.33 14.30
CA LEU A 469 -9.05 -10.67 12.99
C LEU A 469 -10.11 -11.32 12.09
N PHE A 470 -11.24 -10.62 11.91
CA PHE A 470 -12.25 -10.94 10.88
C PHE A 470 -12.07 -9.96 9.73
N ALA A 471 -11.86 -10.48 8.53
CA ALA A 471 -11.74 -9.64 7.35
C ALA A 471 -12.53 -10.21 6.16
N ASP A 472 -13.45 -9.40 5.64
CA ASP A 472 -14.13 -9.62 4.38
C ASP A 472 -13.24 -9.14 3.23
N ILE A 473 -13.06 -9.98 2.23
CA ILE A 473 -12.17 -9.77 1.09
C ILE A 473 -12.97 -9.97 -0.19
N ASP A 474 -13.17 -8.89 -0.93
CA ASP A 474 -13.73 -8.92 -2.28
C ASP A 474 -12.62 -8.57 -3.27
N ALA A 475 -12.43 -9.39 -4.31
CA ALA A 475 -11.43 -9.10 -5.32
C ALA A 475 -11.87 -9.47 -6.73
N LYS A 476 -11.44 -8.69 -7.71
CA LYS A 476 -11.59 -8.99 -9.14
C LYS A 476 -10.24 -8.88 -9.82
N THR A 477 -9.71 -10.02 -10.22
CA THR A 477 -8.43 -10.11 -10.93
C THR A 477 -8.67 -10.44 -12.39
N THR A 478 -8.04 -9.71 -13.30
CA THR A 478 -8.04 -10.02 -14.73
C THR A 478 -6.61 -10.09 -15.24
N ALA A 479 -6.35 -10.97 -16.20
CA ALA A 479 -5.08 -11.02 -16.91
C ALA A 479 -5.33 -11.24 -18.41
N ALA A 480 -4.67 -10.47 -19.26
CA ALA A 480 -4.82 -10.64 -20.70
C ALA A 480 -4.28 -11.98 -21.19
N LYS A 481 -3.19 -12.44 -20.56
CA LYS A 481 -2.51 -13.70 -20.87
C LYS A 481 -1.86 -14.26 -19.60
N LEU A 482 -1.99 -15.57 -19.40
CA LEU A 482 -1.27 -16.37 -18.43
C LEU A 482 -0.65 -17.56 -19.17
N SER A 483 0.66 -17.72 -19.10
CA SER A 483 1.40 -18.80 -19.76
C SER A 483 2.19 -19.60 -18.73
N THR A 484 2.06 -20.93 -18.81
CA THR A 484 2.91 -21.92 -18.14
C THR A 484 3.65 -22.75 -19.21
N PRO A 485 4.57 -23.65 -18.84
CA PRO A 485 5.20 -24.58 -19.79
C PRO A 485 4.19 -25.46 -20.55
N GLU A 486 3.07 -25.81 -19.90
CA GLU A 486 2.10 -26.78 -20.40
C GLU A 486 0.96 -26.13 -21.19
N PHE A 487 0.53 -24.92 -20.81
CA PHE A 487 -0.59 -24.25 -21.47
C PHE A 487 -0.53 -22.73 -21.34
N THR A 488 -1.30 -22.05 -22.19
CA THR A 488 -1.56 -20.63 -22.15
C THR A 488 -3.06 -20.36 -22.10
N LEU A 489 -3.48 -19.56 -21.14
CA LEU A 489 -4.83 -19.01 -21.05
C LEU A 489 -4.84 -17.55 -21.50
N ASN A 490 -5.86 -17.17 -22.25
CA ASN A 490 -6.12 -15.78 -22.57
C ASN A 490 -7.43 -15.32 -21.90
N LYS A 491 -7.54 -14.01 -21.69
CA LYS A 491 -8.75 -13.38 -21.11
C LYS A 491 -9.17 -14.03 -19.79
N LEU A 492 -8.22 -14.18 -18.85
CA LEU A 492 -8.50 -14.68 -17.52
C LEU A 492 -9.21 -13.59 -16.70
N SER A 493 -10.29 -13.96 -16.03
CA SER A 493 -11.00 -13.14 -15.05
C SER A 493 -11.39 -14.01 -13.86
N VAL A 494 -11.05 -13.58 -12.66
CA VAL A 494 -11.35 -14.28 -11.40
C VAL A 494 -12.01 -13.28 -10.46
N VAL A 495 -13.28 -13.50 -10.16
CA VAL A 495 -14.01 -12.76 -9.12
C VAL A 495 -13.95 -13.59 -7.84
N THR A 496 -13.47 -13.01 -6.75
CA THR A 496 -13.24 -13.68 -5.48
C THR A 496 -14.06 -12.98 -4.40
N ASN A 497 -14.70 -13.79 -3.57
CA ASN A 497 -15.24 -13.37 -2.29
C ASN A 497 -14.62 -14.28 -1.24
N ALA A 498 -14.08 -13.73 -0.17
CA ALA A 498 -13.45 -14.50 0.89
C ALA A 498 -13.67 -13.88 2.26
N LEU A 499 -13.71 -14.74 3.28
CA LEU A 499 -13.79 -14.38 4.68
C LEU A 499 -12.57 -14.98 5.39
N GLN A 500 -11.70 -14.11 5.90
CA GLN A 500 -10.61 -14.48 6.77
C GLN A 500 -11.08 -14.40 8.23
N SER A 501 -10.97 -15.52 8.95
CA SER A 501 -11.16 -15.58 10.40
C SER A 501 -10.05 -16.44 11.02
N ARG A 502 -10.39 -17.54 11.70
CA ARG A 502 -9.43 -18.59 12.09
C ARG A 502 -8.92 -19.41 10.90
N ALA A 503 -9.67 -19.38 9.80
CA ALA A 503 -9.37 -20.03 8.54
C ALA A 503 -9.85 -19.13 7.40
N LEU A 504 -9.28 -19.30 6.21
CA LEU A 504 -9.68 -18.58 5.01
C LEU A 504 -10.76 -19.39 4.29
N GLN A 505 -11.95 -18.82 4.14
CA GLN A 505 -13.00 -19.37 3.28
C GLN A 505 -13.10 -18.51 2.05
N ALA A 506 -12.95 -19.07 0.86
CA ALA A 506 -12.95 -18.31 -0.37
C ALA A 506 -13.75 -19.00 -1.47
N THR A 507 -14.46 -18.20 -2.25
CA THR A 507 -15.17 -18.61 -3.47
C THR A 507 -14.65 -17.79 -4.64
N HIS A 508 -14.36 -18.44 -5.75
CA HIS A 508 -13.81 -17.87 -6.96
C HIS A 508 -14.71 -18.21 -8.13
N HIS A 509 -15.21 -17.20 -8.82
CA HIS A 509 -15.83 -17.32 -10.12
C HIS A 509 -14.78 -17.05 -11.20
N VAL A 510 -14.33 -18.12 -11.86
CA VAL A 510 -13.24 -18.13 -12.82
C VAL A 510 -13.81 -18.17 -14.24
N PHE A 511 -13.34 -17.25 -15.08
CA PHE A 511 -13.56 -17.24 -16.51
C PHE A 511 -12.20 -17.27 -17.22
N ALA A 512 -11.97 -18.26 -18.07
CA ALA A 512 -10.75 -18.36 -18.87
C ALA A 512 -11.11 -18.76 -20.30
N ASP A 513 -10.70 -17.95 -21.28
CA ASP A 513 -11.03 -18.18 -22.70
C ASP A 513 -12.54 -18.44 -22.98
N GLY A 514 -13.42 -17.87 -22.14
CA GLY A 514 -14.87 -18.03 -22.23
C GLY A 514 -15.45 -19.25 -21.50
N PHE A 515 -14.61 -20.13 -20.97
CA PHE A 515 -14.98 -21.23 -20.09
C PHE A 515 -15.17 -20.75 -18.65
N GLU A 516 -16.26 -21.18 -18.00
CA GLU A 516 -16.68 -20.73 -16.68
C GLU A 516 -16.51 -21.85 -15.65
N ALA A 517 -16.03 -21.51 -14.45
CA ALA A 517 -15.93 -22.43 -13.33
C ALA A 517 -16.10 -21.70 -12.00
N LEU A 518 -16.70 -22.37 -11.02
CA LEU A 518 -16.79 -21.90 -9.65
C LEU A 518 -15.88 -22.76 -8.77
N VAL A 519 -14.95 -22.15 -8.05
CA VAL A 519 -14.04 -22.84 -7.14
C VAL A 519 -14.27 -22.30 -5.73
N SER A 520 -14.62 -23.16 -4.79
CA SER A 520 -14.66 -22.82 -3.38
C SER A 520 -13.60 -23.62 -2.62
N HIS A 521 -13.01 -23.02 -1.60
CA HIS A 521 -12.06 -23.71 -0.74
C HIS A 521 -12.06 -23.11 0.67
N HIS A 522 -11.66 -23.95 1.63
CA HIS A 522 -11.50 -23.57 3.01
C HIS A 522 -10.09 -23.96 3.45
N MET A 523 -9.22 -22.98 3.65
CA MET A 523 -7.83 -23.19 4.05
C MET A 523 -7.67 -22.98 5.55
N SER A 524 -7.26 -24.04 6.25
CA SER A 524 -6.95 -24.03 7.69
C SER A 524 -5.55 -24.63 7.93
N LYS A 525 -5.07 -24.62 9.19
CA LYS A 525 -3.79 -25.27 9.54
C LYS A 525 -3.78 -26.79 9.33
N VAL A 526 -4.94 -27.44 9.27
CA VAL A 526 -5.06 -28.90 9.28
C VAL A 526 -5.51 -29.45 7.93
N ALA A 527 -6.40 -28.74 7.23
CA ALA A 527 -7.05 -29.19 6.02
C ALA A 527 -7.20 -28.04 5.01
N HIS A 528 -7.21 -28.39 3.73
CA HIS A 528 -7.47 -27.48 2.62
C HIS A 528 -8.48 -28.12 1.66
N PRO A 529 -9.73 -28.36 2.10
CA PRO A 529 -10.77 -28.85 1.22
C PRO A 529 -11.11 -27.84 0.13
N PHE A 530 -11.41 -28.34 -1.06
CA PHE A 530 -11.87 -27.57 -2.20
C PHE A 530 -13.06 -28.23 -2.89
N GLU A 531 -13.85 -27.43 -3.59
CA GLU A 531 -14.92 -27.85 -4.49
C GLU A 531 -14.86 -27.01 -5.75
N LEU A 532 -14.72 -27.66 -6.90
CA LEU A 532 -14.78 -27.10 -8.24
C LEU A 532 -16.10 -27.51 -8.89
N VAL A 533 -16.90 -26.54 -9.30
CA VAL A 533 -18.15 -26.73 -10.04
C VAL A 533 -17.98 -26.18 -11.44
N ILE A 534 -18.22 -27.03 -12.43
CA ILE A 534 -18.30 -26.66 -13.85
C ILE A 534 -19.80 -26.60 -14.18
N PRO A 535 -20.39 -25.39 -14.34
CA PRO A 535 -21.78 -25.28 -14.75
C PRO A 535 -21.97 -25.83 -16.16
N GLU A 536 -23.19 -26.28 -16.48
CA GLU A 536 -23.53 -26.76 -17.82
C GLU A 536 -23.26 -25.69 -18.87
N GLN A 537 -22.31 -25.97 -19.77
CA GLN A 537 -21.89 -25.02 -20.80
C GLN A 537 -21.32 -25.75 -22.03
N ALA A 538 -21.21 -25.02 -23.14
CA ALA A 538 -20.68 -25.57 -24.39
C ALA A 538 -19.23 -26.05 -24.26
N VAL A 539 -18.95 -27.30 -24.63
CA VAL A 539 -17.59 -27.88 -24.58
C VAL A 539 -16.65 -27.23 -25.58
N ALA A 540 -17.18 -26.69 -26.69
CA ALA A 540 -16.41 -25.98 -27.71
C ALA A 540 -15.61 -24.78 -27.15
N LYS A 541 -15.99 -24.23 -25.98
CA LYS A 541 -15.23 -23.20 -25.26
C LYS A 541 -13.84 -23.68 -24.82
N LEU A 542 -13.61 -24.99 -24.73
CA LEU A 542 -12.30 -25.57 -24.41
C LEU A 542 -11.35 -25.68 -25.62
N ASN A 543 -11.81 -25.40 -26.84
CA ASN A 543 -10.97 -25.47 -28.04
C ASN A 543 -9.65 -24.68 -27.94
N PRO A 544 -9.58 -23.47 -27.35
CA PRO A 544 -8.32 -22.74 -27.17
C PRO A 544 -7.29 -23.51 -26.34
N ILE A 545 -7.74 -24.34 -25.39
CA ILE A 545 -6.87 -25.18 -24.55
C ILE A 545 -6.55 -26.48 -25.30
N ILE A 546 -7.56 -27.15 -25.85
CA ILE A 546 -7.39 -28.44 -26.56
C ILE A 546 -6.42 -28.30 -27.74
N ALA A 547 -6.50 -27.22 -28.51
CA ALA A 547 -5.63 -26.99 -29.66
C ALA A 547 -4.13 -26.88 -29.31
N GLN A 548 -3.79 -26.64 -28.04
CA GLN A 548 -2.40 -26.60 -27.57
C GLN A 548 -1.81 -27.99 -27.34
N PHE A 549 -2.65 -28.98 -27.04
CA PHE A 549 -2.25 -30.37 -26.84
C PHE A 549 -2.49 -31.23 -28.09
N GLU A 550 -3.65 -31.05 -28.73
CA GLU A 550 -4.10 -31.81 -29.89
C GLU A 550 -4.60 -30.86 -31.00
N PRO A 551 -3.70 -30.24 -31.78
CA PRO A 551 -4.06 -29.20 -32.77
C PRO A 551 -4.92 -29.71 -33.93
N LEU A 552 -4.99 -31.03 -34.13
CA LEU A 552 -5.85 -31.66 -35.14
C LEU A 552 -7.28 -31.90 -34.63
N ALA A 553 -7.50 -31.79 -33.31
CA ALA A 553 -8.80 -31.94 -32.70
C ALA A 553 -9.55 -30.60 -32.67
N THR A 554 -10.85 -30.63 -32.96
CA THR A 554 -11.74 -29.47 -32.83
C THR A 554 -13.10 -29.95 -32.36
N ILE A 555 -13.55 -29.46 -31.21
CA ILE A 555 -14.89 -29.71 -30.70
C ILE A 555 -15.85 -28.73 -31.40
N THR A 556 -16.91 -29.26 -31.99
CA THR A 556 -17.89 -28.48 -32.75
C THR A 556 -19.21 -28.28 -32.01
N ASP A 557 -19.60 -29.23 -31.15
CA ASP A 557 -20.85 -29.18 -30.39
C ASP A 557 -20.76 -29.98 -29.08
N GLY A 558 -21.75 -29.81 -28.21
CA GLY A 558 -21.94 -30.55 -26.97
C GLY A 558 -21.85 -29.67 -25.72
N VAL A 559 -22.28 -30.24 -24.59
CA VAL A 559 -22.24 -29.59 -23.27
C VAL A 559 -21.45 -30.42 -22.26
N VAL A 560 -20.80 -29.74 -21.32
CA VAL A 560 -20.09 -30.33 -20.18
C VAL A 560 -20.57 -29.69 -18.89
N SER A 561 -20.73 -30.49 -17.85
CA SER A 561 -20.88 -30.04 -16.46
C SER A 561 -20.17 -31.02 -15.53
N GLY A 562 -19.91 -30.61 -14.29
CA GLY A 562 -19.30 -31.51 -13.32
C GLY A 562 -19.03 -30.86 -11.98
N ILE A 563 -18.75 -31.69 -10.99
CA ILE A 563 -18.38 -31.27 -9.65
C ILE A 563 -17.21 -32.13 -9.19
N ILE A 564 -16.13 -31.50 -8.74
CA ILE A 564 -14.94 -32.15 -8.19
C ILE A 564 -14.70 -31.61 -6.79
N LYS A 565 -14.62 -32.48 -5.79
CA LYS A 565 -14.34 -32.13 -4.40
C LYS A 565 -13.12 -32.87 -3.91
N GLY A 566 -12.36 -32.29 -3.00
CA GLY A 566 -11.16 -32.93 -2.50
C GLY A 566 -10.48 -32.14 -1.41
N ASP A 567 -9.26 -32.50 -1.10
CA ASP A 567 -8.36 -31.76 -0.22
C ASP A 567 -6.98 -31.65 -0.86
N VAL A 568 -6.50 -30.41 -0.99
CA VAL A 568 -5.23 -30.08 -1.65
C VAL A 568 -4.05 -30.68 -0.87
N ASN A 569 -4.09 -30.63 0.46
CA ASN A 569 -3.01 -31.15 1.31
C ASN A 569 -2.96 -32.67 1.30
N LEU A 570 -4.12 -33.33 1.23
CA LEU A 570 -4.20 -34.80 1.11
C LEU A 570 -3.88 -35.28 -0.31
N GLN A 571 -3.89 -34.40 -1.31
CA GLN A 571 -3.80 -34.76 -2.74
C GLN A 571 -4.82 -35.83 -3.14
N GLN A 572 -6.04 -35.64 -2.63
CA GLN A 572 -7.18 -36.52 -2.88
C GLN A 572 -8.32 -35.70 -3.44
N ALA A 573 -9.00 -36.25 -4.44
CA ALA A 573 -10.22 -35.67 -4.99
C ALA A 573 -11.16 -36.76 -5.50
N GLU A 574 -12.43 -36.46 -5.52
CA GLU A 574 -13.48 -37.25 -6.16
C GLU A 574 -14.40 -36.32 -6.92
N GLY A 575 -15.05 -36.82 -7.96
CA GLY A 575 -15.96 -35.99 -8.72
C GLY A 575 -16.69 -36.70 -9.82
N SER A 576 -17.72 -36.02 -10.30
CA SER A 576 -18.50 -36.44 -11.45
C SER A 576 -18.34 -35.43 -12.59
N VAL A 577 -18.27 -35.93 -13.82
CA VAL A 577 -18.25 -35.12 -15.05
C VAL A 577 -19.26 -35.70 -16.03
N HIS A 578 -20.15 -34.83 -16.52
CA HIS A 578 -21.19 -35.16 -17.47
C HIS A 578 -20.86 -34.51 -18.81
N ILE A 579 -20.72 -35.32 -19.85
CA ILE A 579 -20.52 -34.86 -21.23
C ILE A 579 -21.72 -35.35 -22.05
N ASN A 580 -22.38 -34.44 -22.76
CA ASN A 580 -23.55 -34.77 -23.56
C ASN A 580 -23.47 -34.14 -24.95
N LYS A 581 -23.89 -34.90 -25.97
CA LYS A 581 -23.91 -34.51 -27.39
C LYS A 581 -22.57 -33.95 -27.90
N LEU A 582 -21.45 -34.41 -27.37
CA LEU A 582 -20.13 -33.97 -27.79
C LEU A 582 -19.90 -34.38 -29.24
N SER A 583 -19.66 -33.39 -30.10
CA SER A 583 -19.26 -33.63 -31.49
C SER A 583 -17.88 -33.04 -31.72
N ALA A 584 -17.02 -33.81 -32.38
CA ALA A 584 -15.63 -33.46 -32.60
C ALA A 584 -15.14 -33.90 -33.97
N LEU A 585 -14.24 -33.09 -34.51
CA LEU A 585 -13.44 -33.36 -35.69
C LEU A 585 -12.01 -33.67 -35.23
N TYR A 586 -11.42 -34.72 -35.75
CA TYR A 586 -9.98 -34.98 -35.64
C TYR A 586 -9.44 -35.11 -37.05
N ASN A 587 -8.73 -34.11 -37.57
CA ASN A 587 -8.37 -34.02 -38.99
C ASN A 587 -9.58 -34.18 -39.92
N ASP A 588 -9.74 -35.34 -40.57
CA ASP A 588 -10.83 -35.72 -41.48
C ASP A 588 -11.73 -36.83 -40.89
N TYR A 589 -11.61 -37.10 -39.59
CA TYR A 589 -12.44 -38.01 -38.82
C TYR A 589 -13.53 -37.23 -38.08
N LEU A 590 -14.78 -37.70 -38.15
CA LEU A 590 -15.93 -37.08 -37.48
C LEU A 590 -16.49 -38.02 -36.42
N ALA A 591 -16.69 -37.51 -35.20
CA ALA A 591 -17.45 -38.17 -34.14
C ALA A 591 -18.60 -37.27 -33.72
N ASN A 592 -19.83 -37.78 -33.74
CA ASN A 592 -21.05 -37.02 -33.43
C ASN A 592 -21.84 -37.63 -32.28
N ASP A 593 -22.32 -36.76 -31.40
CA ASP A 593 -23.13 -37.05 -30.23
C ASP A 593 -22.51 -38.10 -29.28
N PHE A 594 -21.25 -37.89 -28.88
CA PHE A 594 -20.66 -38.61 -27.76
C PHE A 594 -21.29 -38.18 -26.44
N ALA A 595 -21.65 -39.13 -25.60
CA ALA A 595 -22.18 -38.86 -24.26
C ALA A 595 -21.63 -39.88 -23.25
N VAL A 596 -21.29 -39.39 -22.06
CA VAL A 596 -20.80 -40.19 -20.94
C VAL A 596 -20.99 -39.45 -19.62
N ASP A 597 -21.31 -40.22 -18.58
CA ASP A 597 -21.24 -39.78 -17.19
C ASP A 597 -20.04 -40.47 -16.54
N LEU A 598 -19.10 -39.69 -16.02
CA LEU A 598 -17.85 -40.17 -15.43
C LEU A 598 -17.89 -39.90 -13.94
N ASP A 599 -17.68 -40.93 -13.13
CA ASP A 599 -17.43 -40.81 -11.70
C ASP A 599 -16.01 -41.30 -11.40
N GLY A 600 -15.20 -40.42 -10.82
CA GLY A 600 -13.78 -40.65 -10.65
C GLY A 600 -13.26 -40.28 -9.27
N THR A 601 -12.16 -40.93 -8.90
CA THR A 601 -11.35 -40.62 -7.73
C THR A 601 -9.91 -40.39 -8.17
N PHE A 602 -9.27 -39.40 -7.58
CA PHE A 602 -7.85 -39.12 -7.72
C PHE A 602 -7.22 -39.26 -6.34
N ASN A 603 -6.28 -40.19 -6.19
CA ASN A 603 -5.58 -40.42 -4.93
C ASN A 603 -4.08 -40.57 -5.22
N SER A 604 -3.26 -39.70 -4.62
CA SER A 604 -1.79 -39.78 -4.70
C SER A 604 -1.24 -39.89 -6.13
N GLY A 605 -1.75 -39.05 -7.06
CA GLY A 605 -1.28 -39.03 -8.45
C GLY A 605 -1.96 -40.03 -9.39
N GLN A 606 -2.90 -40.84 -8.90
CA GLN A 606 -3.60 -41.85 -9.69
C GLN A 606 -5.08 -41.50 -9.86
N LEU A 607 -5.48 -41.23 -11.10
CA LEU A 607 -6.88 -41.14 -11.52
C LEU A 607 -7.44 -42.54 -11.74
N ASN A 608 -8.60 -42.79 -11.12
CA ASN A 608 -9.40 -43.99 -11.30
C ASN A 608 -10.84 -43.56 -11.61
N ILE A 609 -11.40 -44.05 -12.71
CA ILE A 609 -12.79 -43.85 -13.11
C ILE A 609 -13.42 -45.23 -13.21
N ALA A 610 -14.52 -45.45 -12.49
CA ALA A 610 -15.25 -46.71 -12.54
C ALA A 610 -15.72 -47.00 -13.97
N ALA A 611 -16.01 -48.27 -14.28
CA ALA A 611 -16.53 -48.61 -15.60
C ALA A 611 -17.91 -47.97 -15.82
N THR A 612 -17.98 -46.97 -16.70
CA THR A 612 -19.21 -46.25 -17.02
C THR A 612 -19.59 -46.42 -18.48
N LYS A 613 -20.90 -46.40 -18.77
CA LYS A 613 -21.39 -46.57 -20.13
C LYS A 613 -21.22 -45.26 -20.90
N PHE A 614 -20.62 -45.32 -22.08
CA PHE A 614 -20.64 -44.23 -23.05
C PHE A 614 -21.50 -44.59 -24.27
N THR A 615 -21.96 -43.57 -24.98
CA THR A 615 -22.62 -43.71 -26.29
C THR A 615 -22.01 -42.75 -27.29
N LEU A 616 -21.98 -43.14 -28.57
CA LEU A 616 -21.55 -42.31 -29.69
C LEU A 616 -22.46 -42.60 -30.88
N ASN A 617 -23.21 -41.59 -31.35
CA ASN A 617 -24.23 -41.78 -32.38
C ASN A 617 -23.61 -42.12 -33.74
N GLU A 618 -22.57 -41.40 -34.15
CA GLU A 618 -21.92 -41.63 -35.45
C GLU A 618 -20.42 -41.38 -35.37
N LEU A 619 -19.63 -42.30 -35.93
CA LEU A 619 -18.20 -42.13 -36.18
C LEU A 619 -17.93 -42.37 -37.67
N ARG A 620 -17.33 -41.40 -38.33
CA ARG A 620 -16.86 -41.50 -39.72
C ARG A 620 -15.35 -41.55 -39.73
N ALA A 621 -14.83 -42.76 -39.88
CA ALA A 621 -13.39 -43.02 -40.01
C ALA A 621 -13.03 -43.71 -41.34
N GLY A 622 -13.87 -43.52 -42.35
CA GLY A 622 -13.89 -44.29 -43.59
C GLY A 622 -15.20 -45.04 -43.70
N ALA A 623 -15.32 -46.15 -42.97
CA ALA A 623 -16.63 -46.77 -42.75
C ALA A 623 -17.46 -45.90 -41.79
N VAL A 624 -18.74 -45.73 -42.10
CA VAL A 624 -19.69 -45.05 -41.21
C VAL A 624 -20.14 -46.04 -40.15
N VAL A 625 -19.77 -45.76 -38.91
CA VAL A 625 -20.16 -46.54 -37.73
C VAL A 625 -21.25 -45.79 -36.99
N LYS A 626 -22.34 -46.45 -36.64
CA LYS A 626 -23.50 -45.85 -35.96
C LYS A 626 -23.84 -46.54 -34.65
N ASN A 627 -24.51 -45.81 -33.76
CA ASN A 627 -25.05 -46.33 -32.50
C ASN A 627 -24.01 -47.10 -31.68
N MET A 628 -22.81 -46.53 -31.54
CA MET A 628 -21.77 -47.13 -30.74
C MET A 628 -22.04 -46.94 -29.26
N GLN A 629 -21.73 -47.96 -28.47
CA GLN A 629 -21.75 -47.90 -27.02
C GLN A 629 -20.70 -48.85 -26.45
N GLY A 630 -20.24 -48.58 -25.25
CA GLY A 630 -19.31 -49.44 -24.53
C GLY A 630 -19.12 -48.99 -23.11
N GLN A 631 -18.20 -49.64 -22.40
CA GLN A 631 -17.78 -49.24 -21.07
C GLN A 631 -16.46 -48.51 -21.17
N LEU A 632 -16.36 -47.31 -20.61
CA LEU A 632 -15.14 -46.55 -20.45
C LEU A 632 -14.70 -46.65 -18.98
N GLN A 633 -13.43 -46.93 -18.74
CA GLN A 633 -12.84 -46.94 -17.40
C GLN A 633 -11.44 -46.36 -17.43
N VAL A 634 -10.99 -45.82 -16.30
CA VAL A 634 -9.60 -45.43 -16.09
C VAL A 634 -9.10 -46.15 -14.86
N THR A 635 -7.98 -46.84 -14.96
CA THR A 635 -7.35 -47.51 -13.82
C THR A 635 -5.90 -47.07 -13.74
N ALA A 636 -5.51 -46.41 -12.64
CA ALA A 636 -4.18 -45.85 -12.45
C ALA A 636 -3.67 -45.05 -13.67
N ASN A 637 -4.43 -44.03 -14.09
CA ASN A 637 -4.16 -43.18 -15.26
C ASN A 637 -4.21 -43.90 -16.64
N GLN A 638 -4.59 -45.17 -16.72
CA GLN A 638 -4.72 -45.91 -17.97
C GLN A 638 -6.19 -45.96 -18.44
N PRO A 639 -6.60 -45.18 -19.45
CA PRO A 639 -7.93 -45.26 -20.02
C PRO A 639 -8.07 -46.52 -20.88
N CYS A 640 -9.20 -47.20 -20.74
CA CYS A 640 -9.57 -48.35 -21.54
C CYS A 640 -11.07 -48.33 -21.82
N ALA A 641 -11.44 -48.69 -23.03
CA ALA A 641 -12.81 -48.99 -23.41
C ALA A 641 -12.99 -50.50 -23.58
N ALA A 642 -14.11 -51.04 -23.13
CA ALA A 642 -14.45 -52.46 -23.21
C ALA A 642 -15.89 -52.66 -23.69
N ASP A 643 -16.20 -53.87 -24.16
CA ASP A 643 -17.54 -54.26 -24.64
C ASP A 643 -18.11 -53.27 -25.67
N LEU A 644 -17.25 -52.79 -26.57
CA LEU A 644 -17.65 -51.85 -27.61
C LEU A 644 -18.59 -52.56 -28.56
N THR A 645 -19.77 -52.01 -28.78
CA THR A 645 -20.76 -52.52 -29.73
C THR A 645 -21.23 -51.39 -30.61
N GLY A 646 -21.60 -51.69 -31.85
CA GLY A 646 -22.18 -50.71 -32.75
C GLY A 646 -22.62 -51.30 -34.07
N GLN A 647 -23.02 -50.45 -35.01
CA GLN A 647 -23.51 -50.83 -36.33
C GLN A 647 -22.55 -50.34 -37.41
N VAL A 648 -22.20 -51.21 -38.34
CA VAL A 648 -21.33 -50.89 -39.47
C VAL A 648 -21.76 -51.71 -40.68
N MET A 649 -21.76 -51.10 -41.88
CA MET A 649 -22.07 -51.79 -43.14
C MET A 649 -23.36 -52.65 -43.09
N GLY A 650 -24.42 -52.13 -42.47
CA GLY A 650 -25.72 -52.82 -42.38
C GLY A 650 -25.81 -53.99 -41.40
N GLY A 651 -24.75 -54.27 -40.64
CA GLY A 651 -24.69 -55.27 -39.57
C GLY A 651 -24.22 -54.68 -38.24
N LYS A 652 -23.71 -55.54 -37.35
CA LYS A 652 -23.22 -55.18 -36.01
C LYS A 652 -21.78 -55.62 -35.83
N PHE A 653 -21.06 -54.93 -34.96
CA PHE A 653 -19.74 -55.36 -34.50
C PHE A 653 -19.64 -55.33 -32.98
N VAL A 654 -18.69 -56.12 -32.45
CA VAL A 654 -18.29 -56.13 -31.05
C VAL A 654 -16.76 -56.08 -30.97
N VAL A 655 -16.20 -55.23 -30.11
CA VAL A 655 -14.77 -55.22 -29.76
C VAL A 655 -14.62 -55.49 -28.27
N ASN A 656 -13.76 -56.43 -27.91
CA ASN A 656 -13.56 -56.83 -26.53
C ASN A 656 -12.98 -55.70 -25.64
N LYS A 657 -11.84 -55.13 -26.04
CA LYS A 657 -11.12 -54.13 -25.24
C LYS A 657 -10.18 -53.32 -26.13
N TYR A 658 -10.07 -52.03 -25.85
CA TYR A 658 -9.15 -51.09 -26.47
C TYR A 658 -8.65 -50.08 -25.44
N CYS A 659 -7.34 -49.97 -25.26
CA CYS A 659 -6.69 -49.02 -24.34
C CYS A 659 -5.77 -48.09 -25.13
N PRO A 660 -6.16 -46.83 -25.40
CA PRO A 660 -5.42 -45.96 -26.33
C PRO A 660 -3.97 -45.68 -25.89
N LEU A 661 -3.67 -45.70 -24.59
CA LEU A 661 -2.31 -45.47 -24.07
C LEU A 661 -1.45 -46.75 -23.98
N SER A 662 -1.89 -47.88 -24.55
CA SER A 662 -1.10 -49.13 -24.55
C SER A 662 -0.23 -49.22 -25.81
N ASP A 663 1.09 -49.30 -25.64
CA ASP A 663 2.09 -49.39 -26.72
C ASP A 663 1.91 -50.61 -27.65
N ASN A 664 1.35 -51.69 -27.12
CA ASN A 664 1.02 -52.89 -27.86
C ASN A 664 -0.24 -53.53 -27.28
N GLN A 665 -1.20 -53.84 -28.13
CA GLN A 665 -2.45 -54.49 -27.72
C GLN A 665 -3.06 -55.27 -28.88
N THR A 666 -3.90 -56.25 -28.55
CA THR A 666 -4.72 -56.97 -29.53
C THR A 666 -6.20 -56.81 -29.18
N ALA A 667 -6.94 -56.17 -30.07
CA ALA A 667 -8.38 -56.03 -30.00
C ALA A 667 -9.03 -57.04 -30.96
N THR A 668 -9.93 -57.89 -30.45
CA THR A 668 -10.68 -58.81 -31.30
C THR A 668 -11.98 -58.16 -31.72
N VAL A 669 -12.11 -57.88 -33.01
CA VAL A 669 -13.34 -57.34 -33.60
C VAL A 669 -14.16 -58.48 -34.19
N LYS A 670 -15.36 -58.70 -33.66
CA LYS A 670 -16.33 -59.64 -34.20
C LYS A 670 -17.39 -58.88 -34.99
N PHE A 671 -17.77 -59.41 -36.14
CA PHE A 671 -18.80 -58.84 -36.99
C PHE A 671 -19.92 -59.86 -37.17
N GLU A 672 -21.16 -59.37 -37.19
CA GLU A 672 -22.35 -60.18 -37.44
C GLU A 672 -23.31 -59.45 -38.36
N ASN A 673 -23.96 -60.20 -39.24
CA ASN A 673 -25.00 -59.74 -40.13
C ASN A 673 -24.57 -58.58 -41.05
N ILE A 674 -23.28 -58.50 -41.39
CA ILE A 674 -22.74 -57.49 -42.31
C ILE A 674 -23.36 -57.67 -43.68
N ASP A 675 -23.87 -56.58 -44.27
CA ASP A 675 -24.44 -56.59 -45.61
C ASP A 675 -23.30 -56.66 -46.65
N ALA A 676 -23.18 -57.81 -47.32
CA ALA A 676 -22.11 -58.04 -48.28
C ALA A 676 -22.14 -57.04 -49.45
N SER A 677 -23.31 -56.47 -49.75
CA SER A 677 -23.45 -55.45 -50.81
C SER A 677 -22.69 -54.17 -50.50
N LYS A 678 -22.48 -53.87 -49.21
CA LYS A 678 -21.75 -52.67 -48.75
C LYS A 678 -20.22 -52.82 -48.82
N LEU A 679 -19.72 -54.04 -49.03
CA LEU A 679 -18.28 -54.32 -49.15
C LEU A 679 -17.76 -54.18 -50.58
N VAL A 680 -18.64 -54.32 -51.58
CA VAL A 680 -18.29 -54.25 -53.01
C VAL A 680 -18.58 -52.86 -53.61
N THR A 681 -19.24 -51.99 -52.86
CA THR A 681 -19.59 -50.63 -53.32
C THR A 681 -18.46 -49.62 -53.12
N LEU A 682 -17.65 -49.45 -54.18
CA LEU A 682 -16.99 -48.18 -54.51
C LEU A 682 -17.37 -47.65 -55.90
N ASP A 683 -17.90 -48.51 -56.78
CA ASP A 683 -18.39 -48.12 -58.11
C ASP A 683 -19.63 -48.94 -58.50
N ALA A 684 -20.77 -48.26 -58.65
CA ALA A 684 -22.03 -48.87 -59.09
C ALA A 684 -21.97 -49.32 -60.57
N GLU A 685 -21.01 -48.81 -61.35
CA GLU A 685 -20.76 -49.18 -62.75
C GLU A 685 -19.81 -50.38 -62.89
N SER A 686 -19.27 -50.90 -61.78
CA SER A 686 -18.37 -52.06 -61.81
C SER A 686 -19.01 -53.33 -62.35
N GLY A 687 -20.35 -53.41 -62.43
CA GLY A 687 -21.03 -54.60 -62.94
C GLY A 687 -20.88 -55.84 -62.07
N VAL A 688 -20.36 -55.73 -60.84
CA VAL A 688 -20.27 -56.82 -59.86
C VAL A 688 -21.17 -56.51 -58.67
N SER A 689 -22.08 -57.42 -58.35
CA SER A 689 -22.97 -57.33 -57.20
C SER A 689 -22.82 -58.57 -56.33
N LEU A 690 -22.59 -58.34 -55.04
CA LEU A 690 -22.59 -59.38 -54.02
C LEU A 690 -23.72 -59.12 -53.04
N SER A 691 -24.59 -60.09 -52.82
CA SER A 691 -25.64 -60.04 -51.80
C SER A 691 -25.53 -61.21 -50.84
N GLY A 692 -26.12 -61.06 -49.66
CA GLY A 692 -26.02 -62.00 -48.55
C GLY A 692 -25.51 -61.32 -47.29
N ARG A 693 -25.38 -62.11 -46.22
CA ARG A 693 -24.90 -61.64 -44.91
C ARG A 693 -23.57 -62.30 -44.56
N LEU A 694 -22.68 -61.56 -43.90
CA LEU A 694 -21.38 -62.05 -43.47
C LEU A 694 -21.20 -61.89 -41.97
N ALA A 695 -20.45 -62.81 -41.37
CA ALA A 695 -19.92 -62.69 -40.03
C ALA A 695 -18.42 -62.96 -40.04
N GLY A 696 -17.71 -62.50 -39.01
CA GLY A 696 -16.29 -62.75 -38.94
C GLY A 696 -15.64 -62.31 -37.66
N THR A 697 -14.36 -62.64 -37.53
CA THR A 697 -13.52 -62.28 -36.39
C THR A 697 -12.18 -61.80 -36.91
N LEU A 698 -11.80 -60.57 -36.54
CA LEU A 698 -10.53 -59.94 -36.90
C LEU A 698 -9.72 -59.69 -35.62
N PRO A 699 -8.62 -60.41 -35.39
CA PRO A 699 -7.64 -60.07 -34.36
C PRO A 699 -6.80 -58.88 -34.85
N VAL A 700 -7.12 -57.69 -34.35
CA VAL A 700 -6.46 -56.43 -34.69
C VAL A 700 -5.33 -56.18 -33.70
N VAL A 701 -4.09 -56.20 -34.18
CA VAL A 701 -2.91 -55.81 -33.41
C VAL A 701 -2.65 -54.33 -33.64
N ILE A 702 -2.50 -53.58 -32.55
CA ILE A 702 -2.26 -52.13 -32.56
C ILE A 702 -0.93 -51.91 -31.88
N SER A 703 0.03 -51.36 -32.62
CA SER A 703 1.36 -51.06 -32.12
C SER A 703 1.91 -49.77 -32.76
N LYS A 704 3.13 -49.37 -32.38
CA LYS A 704 3.83 -48.22 -32.97
C LYS A 704 4.04 -48.34 -34.48
N GLN A 705 4.01 -49.55 -35.03
CA GLN A 705 4.15 -49.80 -36.47
C GLN A 705 2.86 -49.54 -37.26
N GLY A 706 1.71 -49.44 -36.58
CA GLY A 706 0.40 -49.24 -37.19
C GLY A 706 -0.60 -50.31 -36.77
N ILE A 707 -1.67 -50.44 -37.57
CA ILE A 707 -2.75 -51.39 -37.34
C ILE A 707 -2.54 -52.60 -38.26
N GLU A 708 -2.56 -53.78 -37.67
CA GLU A 708 -2.32 -55.06 -38.34
C GLU A 708 -3.48 -56.02 -38.04
N VAL A 709 -3.84 -56.88 -38.99
CA VAL A 709 -4.76 -58.00 -38.73
C VAL A 709 -4.04 -59.29 -39.07
N LYS A 710 -3.97 -60.21 -38.10
CA LYS A 710 -3.37 -61.53 -38.27
C LYS A 710 -4.45 -62.60 -38.18
N GLN A 711 -4.53 -63.44 -39.22
CA GLN A 711 -5.42 -64.61 -39.23
C GLN A 711 -6.91 -64.27 -39.00
N GLY A 712 -7.37 -63.14 -39.52
CA GLY A 712 -8.78 -62.81 -39.51
C GLY A 712 -9.59 -63.77 -40.38
N GLN A 713 -10.88 -63.93 -40.08
CA GLN A 713 -11.78 -64.81 -40.81
C GLN A 713 -13.14 -64.14 -41.06
N LEU A 714 -13.68 -64.33 -42.26
CA LEU A 714 -15.05 -63.98 -42.63
C LEU A 714 -15.76 -65.23 -43.18
N VAL A 715 -17.04 -65.37 -42.87
CA VAL A 715 -17.92 -66.44 -43.35
C VAL A 715 -19.28 -65.89 -43.75
N ASN A 716 -19.99 -66.56 -44.65
CA ASN A 716 -21.39 -66.22 -44.92
C ASN A 716 -22.31 -66.68 -43.79
N GLN A 717 -23.36 -65.89 -43.54
CA GLN A 717 -24.49 -66.21 -42.69
C GLN A 717 -25.73 -66.42 -43.56
N GLY A 718 -26.04 -67.69 -43.83
CA GLY A 718 -27.07 -68.07 -44.80
C GLY A 718 -26.60 -67.95 -46.24
N ASP A 719 -27.54 -68.05 -47.18
CA ASP A 719 -27.25 -68.02 -48.61
C ASP A 719 -26.89 -66.60 -49.08
N GLY A 720 -25.97 -66.51 -50.04
CA GLY A 720 -25.61 -65.28 -50.73
C GLY A 720 -25.73 -65.42 -52.24
N LYS A 721 -25.46 -64.36 -52.99
CA LYS A 721 -25.48 -64.38 -54.45
C LYS A 721 -24.42 -63.44 -55.02
N LEU A 722 -23.63 -63.94 -55.96
CA LEU A 722 -22.71 -63.16 -56.78
C LEU A 722 -23.31 -63.02 -58.17
N LEU A 723 -23.37 -61.78 -58.66
CA LEU A 723 -23.83 -61.45 -60.00
C LEU A 723 -22.77 -60.59 -60.67
N ILE A 724 -22.31 -60.99 -61.86
CA ILE A 724 -21.38 -60.23 -62.69
C ILE A 724 -22.06 -59.97 -64.03
N THR A 725 -22.36 -58.70 -64.31
CA THR A 725 -23.07 -58.22 -65.50
C THR A 725 -22.34 -57.04 -66.11
N ASN A 726 -22.00 -57.12 -67.39
CA ASN A 726 -21.39 -56.01 -68.16
C ASN A 726 -20.07 -55.46 -67.56
N ASN A 727 -19.29 -56.29 -66.86
CA ASN A 727 -17.98 -55.89 -66.33
C ASN A 727 -16.90 -56.04 -67.41
N ALA A 728 -16.39 -54.93 -67.94
CA ALA A 728 -15.38 -54.92 -69.01
C ALA A 728 -14.07 -55.64 -68.63
N GLY A 729 -13.66 -55.57 -67.36
CA GLY A 729 -12.47 -56.28 -66.86
C GLY A 729 -12.67 -57.80 -66.85
N PHE A 730 -13.84 -58.26 -66.44
CA PHE A 730 -14.21 -59.67 -66.42
C PHE A 730 -14.33 -60.24 -67.84
N GLU A 731 -14.91 -59.48 -68.77
CA GLU A 731 -14.91 -59.84 -70.20
C GLU A 731 -13.50 -59.90 -70.77
N ALA A 732 -12.62 -58.95 -70.42
CA ALA A 732 -11.22 -58.96 -70.85
C ALA A 732 -10.46 -60.18 -70.31
N VAL A 733 -10.69 -60.57 -69.06
CA VAL A 733 -10.10 -61.78 -68.46
C VAL A 733 -10.61 -63.04 -69.17
N LYS A 734 -11.92 -63.13 -69.46
CA LYS A 734 -12.50 -64.24 -70.23
C LYS A 734 -11.92 -64.32 -71.65
N ALA A 735 -11.69 -63.18 -72.31
CA ALA A 735 -11.08 -63.11 -73.64
C ALA A 735 -9.58 -63.46 -73.64
N GLN A 736 -8.86 -63.08 -72.58
CA GLN A 736 -7.44 -63.40 -72.41
C GLN A 736 -7.23 -64.89 -72.06
N GLN A 737 -8.15 -65.47 -71.29
CA GLN A 737 -8.11 -66.85 -70.83
C GLN A 737 -9.22 -67.68 -71.51
N GLN A 738 -9.15 -67.79 -72.84
CA GLN A 738 -10.20 -68.41 -73.65
C GLN A 738 -10.51 -69.86 -73.21
N GLU A 739 -9.50 -70.60 -72.73
CA GLU A 739 -9.63 -71.97 -72.20
C GLU A 739 -10.44 -72.05 -70.90
N LEU A 740 -10.45 -70.98 -70.11
CA LEU A 740 -11.18 -70.88 -68.84
C LEU A 740 -12.51 -70.14 -68.99
N SER A 741 -12.84 -69.62 -70.18
CA SER A 741 -14.02 -68.79 -70.42
C SER A 741 -15.32 -69.44 -69.95
N THR A 742 -15.54 -70.72 -70.25
CA THR A 742 -16.71 -71.49 -69.78
C THR A 742 -16.73 -71.68 -68.26
N THR A 743 -15.57 -71.83 -67.64
CA THR A 743 -15.45 -71.97 -66.18
C THR A 743 -15.64 -70.63 -65.48
N LEU A 744 -15.17 -69.54 -66.07
CA LEU A 744 -15.36 -68.18 -65.56
C LEU A 744 -16.81 -67.75 -65.67
N SER A 745 -17.52 -68.07 -66.77
CA SER A 745 -18.95 -67.75 -66.90
C SER A 745 -19.85 -68.38 -65.82
N LEU A 746 -19.39 -69.42 -65.12
CA LEU A 746 -20.08 -69.95 -63.95
C LEU A 746 -20.17 -68.93 -62.79
N LEU A 747 -19.30 -67.93 -62.75
CA LEU A 747 -19.27 -66.87 -61.74
C LEU A 747 -20.22 -65.70 -62.04
N GLU A 748 -20.80 -65.63 -63.25
CA GLU A 748 -21.68 -64.54 -63.67
C GLU A 748 -22.98 -64.48 -62.88
N ASN A 749 -23.50 -65.61 -62.42
CA ASN A 749 -24.69 -65.71 -61.58
C ASN A 749 -24.57 -66.94 -60.67
N LEU A 750 -24.00 -66.73 -59.50
CA LEU A 750 -23.64 -67.80 -58.56
C LEU A 750 -24.42 -67.65 -57.26
N ASP A 751 -25.25 -68.64 -56.92
CA ASP A 751 -25.86 -68.74 -55.60
C ASP A 751 -24.84 -69.34 -54.63
N ILE A 752 -24.37 -68.54 -53.68
CA ILE A 752 -23.30 -68.88 -52.74
C ILE A 752 -23.92 -69.62 -51.54
N LYS A 753 -23.51 -70.87 -51.31
CA LYS A 753 -23.93 -71.67 -50.15
C LYS A 753 -22.92 -71.60 -49.01
N LYS A 754 -21.63 -71.57 -49.33
CA LYS A 754 -20.57 -71.33 -48.34
C LYS A 754 -19.54 -70.35 -48.87
N LEU A 755 -19.16 -69.41 -48.01
CA LEU A 755 -18.06 -68.48 -48.19
C LEU A 755 -17.17 -68.60 -46.97
N ARG A 756 -15.88 -68.81 -47.17
CA ARG A 756 -14.86 -68.70 -46.13
C ARG A 756 -13.76 -67.81 -46.66
N SER A 757 -13.38 -66.79 -45.90
CA SER A 757 -12.31 -65.89 -46.27
C SER A 757 -11.32 -65.71 -45.12
N SER A 758 -10.03 -65.85 -45.41
CA SER A 758 -8.96 -65.41 -44.52
C SER A 758 -8.64 -63.94 -44.78
N VAL A 759 -8.34 -63.19 -43.72
CA VAL A 759 -8.10 -61.73 -43.76
C VAL A 759 -6.76 -61.44 -43.08
N ASN A 760 -5.82 -60.88 -43.82
CA ASN A 760 -4.56 -60.39 -43.25
C ASN A 760 -4.32 -58.95 -43.70
N LEU A 761 -4.15 -58.04 -42.75
CA LEU A 761 -3.86 -56.62 -43.01
C LEU A 761 -2.46 -56.31 -42.52
N LYS A 762 -1.62 -55.78 -43.40
CA LYS A 762 -0.30 -55.25 -43.05
C LYS A 762 -0.41 -53.81 -42.52
N PRO A 763 0.55 -53.35 -41.70
CA PRO A 763 0.54 -51.99 -41.15
C PRO A 763 0.58 -50.86 -42.19
N ASP A 764 0.98 -51.14 -43.43
CA ASP A 764 0.97 -50.19 -44.55
C ASP A 764 -0.39 -50.11 -45.29
N GLY A 765 -1.40 -50.82 -44.79
CA GLY A 765 -2.76 -50.82 -45.32
C GLY A 765 -3.03 -51.86 -46.40
N TRP A 766 -2.05 -52.68 -46.81
CA TRP A 766 -2.29 -53.77 -47.76
C TRP A 766 -3.05 -54.92 -47.10
N LEU A 767 -4.28 -55.11 -47.57
CA LEU A 767 -5.16 -56.20 -47.20
C LEU A 767 -4.99 -57.35 -48.19
N HIS A 768 -4.71 -58.55 -47.67
CA HIS A 768 -4.74 -59.80 -48.41
C HIS A 768 -5.94 -60.64 -47.95
N LEU A 769 -6.89 -60.88 -48.85
CA LEU A 769 -8.04 -61.76 -48.63
C LEU A 769 -7.85 -63.07 -49.40
N GLY A 770 -7.91 -64.20 -48.71
CA GLY A 770 -8.00 -65.52 -49.34
C GLY A 770 -9.43 -66.03 -49.26
N VAL A 771 -10.19 -65.97 -50.35
CA VAL A 771 -11.62 -66.30 -50.43
C VAL A 771 -11.82 -67.68 -51.05
N ASN A 772 -12.60 -68.53 -50.38
CA ASN A 772 -13.11 -69.79 -50.90
C ASN A 772 -14.65 -69.72 -50.97
N LEU A 773 -15.18 -69.91 -52.17
CA LEU A 773 -16.61 -69.86 -52.48
C LEU A 773 -17.08 -71.24 -52.96
N GLU A 774 -18.06 -71.80 -52.27
CA GLU A 774 -18.83 -72.96 -52.71
C GLU A 774 -20.26 -72.52 -53.03
N GLY A 775 -20.69 -72.74 -54.27
CA GLY A 775 -22.00 -72.32 -54.72
C GLY A 775 -22.53 -73.15 -55.88
N TYR A 776 -23.67 -72.71 -56.41
CA TYR A 776 -24.34 -73.35 -57.53
C TYR A 776 -24.79 -72.30 -58.54
N ASN A 777 -24.46 -72.52 -59.82
CA ASN A 777 -24.97 -71.71 -60.91
C ASN A 777 -26.23 -72.37 -61.46
N GLU A 778 -27.40 -71.80 -61.15
CA GLU A 778 -28.69 -72.35 -61.58
C GLU A 778 -28.86 -72.35 -63.11
N ALA A 779 -28.34 -71.34 -63.81
CA ALA A 779 -28.49 -71.24 -65.27
C ALA A 779 -27.70 -72.32 -66.02
N GLN A 780 -26.54 -72.72 -65.49
CA GLN A 780 -25.66 -73.73 -66.08
C GLN A 780 -25.74 -75.09 -65.36
N GLN A 781 -26.57 -75.23 -64.34
CA GLN A 781 -26.80 -76.44 -63.53
C GLN A 781 -25.53 -77.07 -62.95
N GLN A 782 -24.55 -76.24 -62.54
CA GLN A 782 -23.21 -76.68 -62.18
C GLN A 782 -22.78 -76.17 -60.80
N ALA A 783 -22.19 -77.06 -60.00
CA ALA A 783 -21.56 -76.69 -58.72
C ALA A 783 -20.21 -76.01 -58.97
N VAL A 784 -19.95 -74.96 -58.19
CA VAL A 784 -18.74 -74.13 -58.32
C VAL A 784 -17.99 -74.14 -57.00
N ASN A 785 -16.70 -74.48 -57.07
CA ASN A 785 -15.75 -74.26 -55.99
C ASN A 785 -14.66 -73.33 -56.52
N PHE A 786 -14.65 -72.09 -56.05
CA PHE A 786 -13.79 -71.04 -56.55
C PHE A 786 -12.90 -70.49 -55.43
N ASN A 787 -11.59 -70.49 -55.69
CA ASN A 787 -10.59 -69.91 -54.80
C ASN A 787 -10.08 -68.62 -55.43
N TYR A 788 -10.21 -67.51 -54.70
CA TYR A 788 -9.83 -66.19 -55.15
C TYR A 788 -8.96 -65.52 -54.10
N ASN A 789 -7.82 -64.99 -54.52
CA ASN A 789 -7.01 -64.12 -53.68
C ASN A 789 -7.20 -62.68 -54.16
N HIS A 790 -7.53 -61.79 -53.22
CA HIS A 790 -7.67 -60.37 -53.45
C HIS A 790 -6.62 -59.61 -52.66
N GLU A 791 -6.05 -58.58 -53.28
CA GLU A 791 -5.09 -57.70 -52.64
C GLU A 791 -5.44 -56.24 -52.96
N GLU A 792 -5.63 -55.44 -51.93
CA GLU A 792 -5.99 -54.03 -52.07
C GLU A 792 -5.50 -53.22 -50.87
N ASN A 793 -5.20 -51.95 -51.10
CA ASN A 793 -4.84 -51.04 -50.02
C ASN A 793 -6.11 -50.41 -49.41
N VAL A 794 -6.56 -50.96 -48.28
CA VAL A 794 -7.80 -50.51 -47.62
C VAL A 794 -7.70 -49.12 -47.02
N PHE A 795 -6.51 -48.65 -46.64
CA PHE A 795 -6.35 -47.28 -46.14
C PHE A 795 -6.61 -46.25 -47.24
N THR A 796 -6.18 -46.53 -48.47
CA THR A 796 -6.49 -45.71 -49.65
C THR A 796 -8.00 -45.68 -49.91
N LEU A 797 -8.69 -46.83 -49.83
CA LEU A 797 -10.14 -46.89 -50.00
C LEU A 797 -10.90 -46.14 -48.91
N LEU A 798 -10.56 -46.36 -47.64
CA LEU A 798 -11.19 -45.67 -46.51
C LEU A 798 -10.94 -44.16 -46.54
N ARG A 799 -9.79 -43.73 -47.08
CA ARG A 799 -9.54 -42.32 -47.39
C ARG A 799 -10.42 -41.83 -48.54
N ALA A 800 -10.57 -42.61 -49.62
CA ALA A 800 -11.44 -42.24 -50.74
C ALA A 800 -12.89 -42.03 -50.31
N LEU A 801 -13.41 -42.87 -49.42
CA LEU A 801 -14.75 -42.71 -48.83
C LEU A 801 -14.90 -41.41 -48.02
N ARG A 802 -13.80 -40.89 -47.46
CA ARG A 802 -13.78 -39.63 -46.71
C ARG A 802 -13.57 -38.40 -47.60
N LEU A 803 -13.10 -38.53 -48.85
CA LEU A 803 -12.78 -37.39 -49.72
C LEU A 803 -13.98 -36.46 -49.98
N SER A 804 -15.18 -37.02 -50.16
CA SER A 804 -16.39 -36.20 -50.37
C SER A 804 -16.74 -35.38 -49.12
N ASP A 805 -16.57 -35.98 -47.94
CA ASP A 805 -16.75 -35.31 -46.65
C ASP A 805 -15.63 -34.27 -46.42
N GLU A 806 -14.38 -34.59 -46.79
CA GLU A 806 -13.21 -33.67 -46.70
C GLU A 806 -13.41 -32.43 -47.57
N ILE A 807 -13.93 -32.59 -48.79
CA ILE A 807 -14.23 -31.47 -49.71
C ILE A 807 -15.36 -30.61 -49.14
N THR A 808 -16.45 -31.24 -48.67
CA THR A 808 -17.60 -30.51 -48.12
C THR A 808 -17.19 -29.70 -46.89
N GLN A 809 -16.45 -30.30 -45.95
CA GLN A 809 -15.94 -29.62 -44.75
C GLN A 809 -14.96 -28.49 -45.08
N LYS A 810 -14.04 -28.68 -46.06
CA LYS A 810 -13.13 -27.61 -46.50
C LYS A 810 -13.89 -26.43 -47.09
N VAL A 811 -14.93 -26.69 -47.87
CA VAL A 811 -15.78 -25.64 -48.45
C VAL A 811 -16.55 -24.91 -47.34
N GLU A 812 -17.19 -25.62 -46.41
CA GLU A 812 -17.91 -25.02 -45.28
C GLU A 812 -16.99 -24.17 -44.39
N LYS A 813 -15.77 -24.65 -44.10
CA LYS A 813 -14.77 -23.92 -43.31
C LYS A 813 -14.30 -22.63 -43.99
N GLU A 814 -14.12 -22.64 -45.31
CA GLU A 814 -13.78 -21.43 -46.09
C GLU A 814 -14.95 -20.43 -46.18
N TYR A 815 -16.20 -20.92 -46.25
CA TYR A 815 -17.38 -20.07 -46.18
C TYR A 815 -17.57 -19.43 -44.80
N ALA A 816 -17.39 -20.19 -43.71
CA ALA A 816 -17.49 -19.67 -42.34
C ALA A 816 -16.40 -18.63 -42.02
N LYS A 817 -15.17 -18.82 -42.53
CA LYS A 817 -14.09 -17.82 -42.40
C LYS A 817 -14.40 -16.52 -43.14
N LYS A 818 -15.07 -16.57 -44.30
CA LYS A 818 -15.48 -15.36 -45.03
C LYS A 818 -16.63 -14.61 -44.36
N GLY A 819 -17.57 -15.32 -43.71
CA GLY A 819 -18.69 -14.69 -42.99
C GLY A 819 -18.28 -14.00 -41.68
N SER A 820 -17.15 -14.35 -41.08
CA SER A 820 -16.67 -13.77 -39.81
C SER A 820 -15.89 -12.45 -39.96
N ASN A 821 -15.57 -12.02 -41.19
CA ASN A 821 -14.85 -10.76 -41.44
C ASN A 821 -15.77 -9.56 -41.78
N ASP A 822 -17.09 -9.77 -41.81
CA ASP A 822 -18.09 -8.73 -42.13
C ASP A 822 -19.06 -8.43 -40.94
N GLY A 823 -18.59 -8.57 -39.69
CA GLY A 823 -19.37 -8.31 -38.47
C GLY A 823 -18.66 -7.44 -37.45
#